data_AF-A0A1I3UJ09-F1
#
_entry.id   AF-A0A1I3UJ09-F1
#
_cell.length_a   1.000
_cell.length_b   1.000
_cell.length_c   1.000
_cell.angle_alpha   90.00
_cell.angle_beta   90.00
_cell.angle_gamma   90.00
#
_symmetry.space_group_name_H-M   'P 1'
#
loop_
_entity.id
_entity.type
_entity.pdbx_description
1 polymer ?
#
loop_
_entity_poly.entity_id
_entity_poly.type
_entity_poly.pdbx_seq_one_letter_code
_entity_poly.pdbx_strand_id
1 'polypeptide(L)'
;MKISKSYLLQSFAILVMATGFFLFFKTYLPKKIFSESTKPTNNVVVDSLMLEALEREDSLRLTNKDLKVDSPSELISDEPEHTFKGLVYLDSFFEILHQIELNHKGKARIAYFGDSMTDGDLIVQDLRKNFQQKYGGSGVGFVGITSESANSRGSITHKYSNNWKTQSYLNVKRPLKPFGVNGQVFFAKDTIQPTWIHLKAGTSQTMNTLPSPVLYYGKSNNQHGTVSWVSGKDTIVRKLNPVENLNAIKVSDGAIRDLKVNFNQADSIPIYGFDFTSRVSGVQVDNFSSRGNSGLPLSLLQPSLMNRFQKELQYNLIVLHYGTNVLNYGSYNYGWYTKQMSKVVEHLRSCFPDAAILVISTADKATKYELHMQTDSAVMPLVKAQRKYAIEKHTGFFNLFESMGGKNAMISWVETEPAKANKDYTHFNHRGAQQVGKMVFDYLEKGFEDYKERKENGEVSKPKPQTKEVVVKTSIANTDAKTGDSVSKTSKKVQATDTSRVKTVVVTETKKKEVVKTTAVQPISSGTGIRYTVVEGDTYTLLSQRYGVSIEEIKKANGLHGDALHKDWKIWIPRAKKVNTPVLEGQAHIVKEGETLHSIARRYNTTAGKLKRHNNLDSREVRVGQRLYIMEIKDTTSNSNDTKSKQEVTRLYEVKEGDTLTSLARKFNTTVQRLKELNNLGEDGIEIEQVILVPNVQKEE
;
A
#
# COMPACT_ATOMS: atom_id res chain seq x y z
N MET A 1 -63.40 -15.95 2.99
CA MET A 1 -63.20 -14.98 1.89
C MET A 1 -63.07 -15.78 0.59
N LYS A 2 -64.10 -15.79 -0.27
CA LYS A 2 -64.03 -16.45 -1.58
C LYS A 2 -63.13 -15.59 -2.48
N ILE A 3 -61.87 -15.97 -2.66
CA ILE A 3 -61.01 -15.35 -3.68
C ILE A 3 -61.65 -15.71 -5.03
N SER A 4 -62.17 -14.70 -5.72
CA SER A 4 -62.83 -14.91 -7.00
C SER A 4 -61.82 -15.46 -8.00
N LYS A 5 -62.22 -16.46 -8.79
CA LYS A 5 -61.40 -17.04 -9.88
C LYS A 5 -60.90 -15.98 -10.88
N SER A 6 -61.46 -14.77 -10.84
CA SER A 6 -61.08 -13.62 -11.66
C SER A 6 -59.70 -13.03 -11.32
N TYR A 7 -59.28 -13.03 -10.05
CA TYR A 7 -57.97 -12.45 -9.65
C TYR A 7 -56.77 -13.30 -10.07
N LEU A 8 -56.90 -14.63 -9.97
CA LEU A 8 -55.87 -15.55 -10.44
C LEU A 8 -55.71 -15.48 -11.96
N LEU A 9 -56.83 -15.37 -12.69
CA LEU A 9 -56.81 -15.23 -14.14
C LEU A 9 -56.23 -13.88 -14.57
N GLN A 10 -56.55 -12.79 -13.86
CA GLN A 10 -55.94 -11.47 -14.07
C GLN A 10 -54.44 -11.47 -13.77
N SER A 11 -54.02 -12.09 -12.66
CA SER A 11 -52.60 -12.17 -12.29
C SER A 11 -51.81 -12.98 -13.30
N PHE A 12 -52.39 -14.07 -13.81
CA PHE A 12 -51.80 -14.88 -14.87
C PHE A 12 -51.76 -14.13 -16.21
N ALA A 13 -52.82 -13.41 -16.58
CA ALA A 13 -52.84 -12.58 -17.78
C ALA A 13 -51.83 -11.43 -17.73
N ILE A 14 -51.65 -10.80 -16.55
CA ILE A 14 -50.62 -9.77 -16.33
C ILE A 14 -49.23 -10.39 -16.45
N LEU A 15 -49.01 -11.59 -15.89
CA LEU A 15 -47.73 -12.28 -16.00
C LEU A 15 -47.40 -12.65 -17.45
N VAL A 16 -48.38 -13.13 -18.21
CA VAL A 16 -48.22 -13.46 -19.64
C VAL A 16 -47.96 -12.19 -20.45
N MET A 17 -48.69 -11.10 -20.20
CA MET A 17 -48.44 -9.81 -20.85
C MET A 17 -47.07 -9.24 -20.49
N ALA A 18 -46.67 -9.26 -19.22
CA ALA A 18 -45.36 -8.80 -18.77
C ALA A 18 -44.22 -9.63 -19.37
N THR A 19 -44.41 -10.94 -19.50
CA THR A 19 -43.45 -11.84 -20.14
C THR A 19 -43.37 -11.57 -21.64
N GLY A 20 -44.51 -11.36 -22.31
CA GLY A 20 -44.56 -10.97 -23.72
C GLY A 20 -43.90 -9.61 -23.97
N PHE A 21 -44.16 -8.63 -23.10
CA PHE A 21 -43.53 -7.31 -23.14
C PHE A 21 -42.02 -7.42 -22.91
N PHE A 22 -41.57 -8.22 -21.94
CA PHE A 22 -40.16 -8.47 -21.69
C PHE A 22 -39.48 -9.14 -22.89
N LEU A 23 -40.10 -10.15 -23.50
CA LEU A 23 -39.55 -10.83 -24.68
C LEU A 23 -39.51 -9.92 -25.92
N PHE A 24 -40.53 -9.07 -26.10
CA PHE A 24 -40.58 -8.08 -27.17
C PHE A 24 -39.55 -6.96 -26.98
N PHE A 25 -39.37 -6.43 -25.76
CA PHE A 25 -38.35 -5.43 -25.48
C PHE A 25 -36.95 -6.04 -25.38
N LYS A 26 -36.79 -7.33 -25.08
CA LYS A 26 -35.49 -8.02 -25.05
C LYS A 26 -34.78 -7.99 -26.41
N THR A 27 -35.50 -7.90 -27.53
CA THR A 27 -34.90 -7.74 -28.86
C THR A 27 -34.38 -6.32 -29.11
N TYR A 28 -34.85 -5.33 -28.35
CA TYR A 28 -34.44 -3.92 -28.41
C TYR A 28 -33.59 -3.47 -27.20
N LEU A 29 -33.50 -4.28 -26.15
CA LEU A 29 -32.66 -4.04 -24.98
C LEU A 29 -31.20 -4.39 -25.30
N PRO A 30 -30.23 -3.54 -24.91
CA PRO A 30 -28.82 -3.88 -25.05
C PRO A 30 -28.50 -5.16 -24.26
N LYS A 31 -27.57 -6.00 -24.76
CA LYS A 31 -27.16 -7.27 -24.13
C LYS A 31 -26.70 -7.14 -22.66
N LYS A 32 -26.45 -5.93 -22.18
CA LYS A 32 -26.20 -5.56 -20.79
C LYS A 32 -27.10 -4.38 -20.39
N ILE A 33 -27.98 -4.58 -19.40
CA ILE A 33 -28.85 -3.53 -18.83
C ILE A 33 -28.08 -2.68 -17.79
N PHE A 34 -26.99 -3.23 -17.26
CA PHE A 34 -25.91 -2.47 -16.63
C PHE A 34 -24.70 -2.59 -17.54
N SER A 35 -24.39 -1.54 -18.30
CA SER A 35 -22.99 -1.38 -18.66
C SER A 35 -22.26 -1.23 -17.32
N GLU A 36 -21.34 -2.14 -17.01
CA GLU A 36 -20.17 -1.72 -16.26
C GLU A 36 -19.65 -0.56 -17.08
N SER A 37 -19.93 0.65 -16.61
CA SER A 37 -19.07 1.78 -16.88
C SER A 37 -17.75 1.36 -16.24
N THR A 38 -16.96 0.55 -16.95
CA THR A 38 -15.52 0.67 -16.95
C THR A 38 -15.24 2.04 -17.56
N LYS A 39 -15.56 3.10 -16.79
CA LYS A 39 -14.70 4.26 -16.83
C LYS A 39 -13.34 3.67 -16.48
N PRO A 40 -12.36 3.73 -17.39
CA PRO A 40 -11.03 3.24 -17.07
C PRO A 40 -10.62 3.97 -15.79
N THR A 41 -10.45 3.22 -14.70
CA THR A 41 -9.68 3.73 -13.58
C THR A 41 -8.30 3.95 -14.15
N ASN A 42 -7.99 5.21 -14.43
CA ASN A 42 -6.67 5.64 -14.89
C ASN A 42 -5.61 4.93 -14.04
N ASN A 43 -4.73 4.20 -14.74
CA ASN A 43 -3.54 3.47 -14.29
C ASN A 43 -3.12 3.75 -12.84
N VAL A 44 -3.45 2.85 -11.91
CA VAL A 44 -2.78 2.82 -10.60
C VAL A 44 -1.34 2.38 -10.85
N VAL A 45 -0.39 3.31 -10.71
CA VAL A 45 1.03 3.01 -10.87
C VAL A 45 1.51 2.27 -9.62
N VAL A 46 2.04 1.06 -9.82
CA VAL A 46 2.64 0.27 -8.74
C VAL A 46 4.01 0.88 -8.37
N ASP A 47 4.26 1.05 -7.07
CA ASP A 47 5.52 1.56 -6.57
C ASP A 47 6.69 0.61 -6.87
N SER A 48 7.52 1.01 -7.82
CA SER A 48 8.72 0.27 -8.24
C SER A 48 9.81 0.15 -7.16
N LEU A 49 9.85 1.01 -6.14
CA LEU A 49 10.81 0.87 -5.03
C LEU A 49 10.36 -0.20 -4.03
N MET A 50 9.05 -0.35 -3.84
CA MET A 50 8.49 -1.43 -3.05
C MET A 50 8.78 -2.79 -3.70
N LEU A 51 8.56 -2.92 -5.01
CA LEU A 51 8.86 -4.16 -5.75
C LEU A 51 10.34 -4.56 -5.61
N GLU A 52 11.26 -3.61 -5.78
CA GLU A 52 12.70 -3.86 -5.59
C GLU A 52 13.06 -4.22 -4.15
N ALA A 53 12.41 -3.62 -3.15
CA ALA A 53 12.65 -3.94 -1.75
C ALA A 53 12.23 -5.38 -1.42
N LEU A 54 11.10 -5.83 -1.98
CA LEU A 54 10.62 -7.21 -1.87
C LEU A 54 11.56 -8.20 -2.58
N GLU A 55 11.95 -7.91 -3.83
CA GLU A 55 12.88 -8.75 -4.60
C GLU A 55 14.23 -8.92 -3.90
N ARG A 56 14.77 -7.84 -3.30
CA ARG A 56 16.01 -7.89 -2.52
C ARG A 56 15.87 -8.74 -1.26
N GLU A 57 14.74 -8.66 -0.55
CA GLU A 57 14.54 -9.48 0.64
C GLU A 57 14.42 -10.96 0.28
N ASP A 58 13.66 -11.30 -0.77
CA ASP A 58 13.55 -12.68 -1.25
C ASP A 58 14.91 -13.23 -1.70
N SER A 59 15.71 -12.40 -2.39
CA SER A 59 17.09 -12.76 -2.76
C SER A 59 17.99 -12.98 -1.54
N LEU A 60 17.88 -12.13 -0.51
CA LEU A 60 18.63 -12.27 0.75
C LEU A 60 18.23 -13.52 1.55
N ARG A 61 16.94 -13.89 1.54
CA ARG A 61 16.44 -15.13 2.18
C ARG A 61 16.89 -16.38 1.45
N LEU A 62 16.98 -16.34 0.12
CA LEU A 62 17.44 -17.48 -0.70
C LEU A 62 18.96 -17.69 -0.59
N THR A 63 19.72 -16.61 -0.36
CA THR A 63 21.20 -16.65 -0.29
C THR A 63 21.75 -16.89 1.11
N ASN A 64 21.02 -16.55 2.17
CA ASN A 64 21.46 -16.74 3.55
C ASN A 64 20.63 -17.78 4.29
N LYS A 65 21.08 -19.04 4.29
CA LYS A 65 20.60 -20.07 5.22
C LYS A 65 21.11 -19.88 6.66
N ASP A 66 22.16 -19.07 6.85
CA ASP A 66 22.86 -18.90 8.13
C ASP A 66 23.07 -17.43 8.54
N LEU A 67 22.07 -16.57 8.39
CA LEU A 67 22.10 -15.27 9.06
C LEU A 67 21.52 -15.41 10.48
N LYS A 68 22.40 -15.21 11.48
CA LYS A 68 22.00 -14.87 12.84
C LYS A 68 20.94 -13.78 12.76
N VAL A 69 19.77 -14.06 13.32
CA VAL A 69 18.77 -13.05 13.64
C VAL A 69 19.50 -11.97 14.44
N ASP A 70 19.60 -10.75 13.90
CA ASP A 70 20.06 -9.60 14.69
C ASP A 70 19.30 -9.64 16.01
N SER A 71 20.05 -9.72 17.11
CA SER A 71 19.45 -9.67 18.45
C SER A 71 18.53 -8.44 18.48
N PRO A 72 17.32 -8.54 19.07
CA PRO A 72 16.43 -7.40 19.14
C PRO A 72 17.23 -6.21 19.67
N SER A 73 17.42 -5.17 18.85
CA SER A 73 17.80 -3.88 19.42
C SER A 73 16.77 -3.61 20.49
N GLU A 74 17.20 -3.45 21.75
CA GLU A 74 16.28 -3.08 22.82
C GLU A 74 15.54 -1.85 22.34
N LEU A 75 14.22 -1.97 22.14
CA LEU A 75 13.37 -0.87 21.76
C LEU A 75 13.34 0.08 22.96
N ILE A 76 14.23 1.07 22.95
CA ILE A 76 14.30 2.07 24.01
C ILE A 76 13.14 3.05 23.78
N SER A 77 12.06 2.85 24.53
CA SER A 77 10.90 3.74 24.63
C SER A 77 10.42 3.74 26.07
N ASP A 78 10.13 4.92 26.59
CA ASP A 78 9.52 5.07 27.93
C ASP A 78 8.06 4.58 27.94
N GLU A 79 7.40 4.54 26.76
CA GLU A 79 6.07 3.97 26.57
C GLU A 79 6.16 2.49 26.13
N PRO A 80 5.29 1.59 26.66
CA PRO A 80 5.23 0.20 26.20
C PRO A 80 4.88 0.10 24.70
N GLU A 81 5.54 -0.80 23.97
CA GLU A 81 5.35 -0.99 22.52
C GLU A 81 3.87 -1.16 22.13
N HIS A 82 3.07 -1.85 22.94
CA HIS A 82 1.68 -2.11 22.60
C HIS A 82 0.75 -0.89 22.74
N THR A 83 1.16 0.13 23.50
CA THR A 83 0.41 1.38 23.73
C THR A 83 1.12 2.63 23.19
N PHE A 84 2.23 2.46 22.48
CA PHE A 84 3.07 3.55 22.00
C PHE A 84 2.29 4.56 21.16
N LYS A 85 2.35 5.83 21.56
CA LYS A 85 1.80 7.02 20.91
C LYS A 85 2.90 7.98 20.49
N GLY A 86 3.98 8.08 21.27
CA GLY A 86 5.14 8.92 20.94
C GLY A 86 4.81 10.41 20.84
N LEU A 87 3.83 10.90 21.62
CA LEU A 87 3.36 12.29 21.55
C LEU A 87 4.45 13.30 21.96
N VAL A 88 5.38 12.89 22.84
CA VAL A 88 6.56 13.69 23.22
C VAL A 88 7.44 14.07 22.04
N TYR A 89 7.45 13.26 20.97
CA TYR A 89 8.21 13.56 19.75
C TYR A 89 7.53 14.61 18.85
N LEU A 90 6.33 15.07 19.24
CA LEU A 90 5.59 16.14 18.58
C LEU A 90 5.66 17.47 19.36
N ASP A 91 6.41 17.54 20.46
CA ASP A 91 6.50 18.72 21.34
C ASP A 91 6.91 20.00 20.61
N SER A 92 7.78 19.91 19.59
CA SER A 92 8.17 21.07 18.78
C SER A 92 7.00 21.65 17.99
N PHE A 93 6.09 20.80 17.51
CA PHE A 93 4.88 21.21 16.84
C PHE A 93 3.85 21.76 17.84
N PHE A 94 3.69 21.09 18.98
CA PHE A 94 2.79 21.54 20.06
C PHE A 94 3.22 22.89 20.64
N GLU A 95 4.51 23.16 20.74
CA GLU A 95 4.98 24.48 21.16
C GLU A 95 4.51 25.58 20.19
N ILE A 96 4.53 25.31 18.89
CA ILE A 96 4.05 26.29 17.89
C ILE A 96 2.54 26.51 18.03
N LEU A 97 1.77 25.44 18.24
CA LEU A 97 0.33 25.57 18.52
C LEU A 97 0.08 26.37 19.81
N HIS A 98 0.90 26.16 20.85
CA HIS A 98 0.82 26.91 22.10
C HIS A 98 1.07 28.41 21.86
N GLN A 99 2.08 28.76 21.06
CA GLN A 99 2.36 30.16 20.73
C GLN A 99 1.23 30.81 19.92
N ILE A 100 0.58 30.06 19.03
CA ILE A 100 -0.60 30.52 18.29
C ILE A 100 -1.80 30.72 19.23
N GLU A 101 -2.03 29.78 20.16
CA GLU A 101 -3.11 29.85 21.16
C GLU A 101 -2.94 31.06 22.09
N LEU A 102 -1.73 31.29 22.62
CA LEU A 102 -1.45 32.38 23.56
C LEU A 102 -1.44 33.77 22.92
N ASN A 103 -0.79 33.89 21.76
CA ASN A 103 -0.43 35.20 21.22
C ASN A 103 -1.25 35.59 19.99
N HIS A 104 -2.09 34.68 19.47
CA HIS A 104 -2.72 34.79 18.16
C HIS A 104 -1.72 35.16 17.05
N LYS A 105 -0.46 34.73 17.21
CA LYS A 105 0.68 35.00 16.35
C LYS A 105 1.44 33.70 16.12
N GLY A 106 1.85 33.49 14.88
CA GLY A 106 2.62 32.31 14.48
C GLY A 106 1.96 31.56 13.33
N LYS A 107 2.71 30.66 12.71
CA LYS A 107 2.18 29.82 11.63
C LYS A 107 2.61 28.39 11.90
N ALA A 108 1.63 27.51 11.86
CA ALA A 108 1.86 26.07 11.85
C ALA A 108 1.50 25.53 10.48
N ARG A 109 2.37 24.72 9.87
CA ARG A 109 2.09 24.05 8.61
C ARG A 109 2.32 22.55 8.70
N ILE A 110 1.34 21.80 8.22
CA ILE A 110 1.32 20.35 8.21
C ILE A 110 1.44 19.86 6.76
N ALA A 111 2.46 19.05 6.44
CA ALA A 111 2.52 18.32 5.18
C ALA A 111 1.88 16.94 5.39
N TYR A 112 0.73 16.69 4.77
CA TYR A 112 0.05 15.40 4.86
C TYR A 112 0.37 14.54 3.65
N PHE A 113 1.31 13.61 3.82
CA PHE A 113 1.70 12.66 2.79
C PHE A 113 0.90 11.36 2.93
N GLY A 114 0.30 10.91 1.83
CA GLY A 114 -0.46 9.66 1.86
C GLY A 114 -0.69 9.01 0.51
N ASP A 115 -1.50 7.96 0.56
CA ASP A 115 -1.88 7.16 -0.59
C ASP A 115 -3.32 7.44 -1.05
N SER A 116 -3.97 6.45 -1.68
CA SER A 116 -5.35 6.53 -2.15
C SER A 116 -6.36 6.85 -1.04
N MET A 117 -6.07 6.59 0.24
CA MET A 117 -6.97 6.95 1.35
C MET A 117 -7.11 8.46 1.55
N THR A 118 -6.08 9.23 1.18
CA THR A 118 -6.04 10.70 1.29
C THR A 118 -6.42 11.41 0.00
N ASP A 119 -6.74 10.61 -1.02
CA ASP A 119 -6.97 11.08 -2.36
C ASP A 119 -8.26 11.91 -2.47
N GLY A 120 -8.27 12.85 -3.41
CA GLY A 120 -9.37 13.82 -3.53
C GLY A 120 -9.50 14.78 -2.34
N ASP A 121 -8.50 14.85 -1.45
CA ASP A 121 -8.50 15.73 -0.27
C ASP A 121 -9.59 15.40 0.75
N LEU A 122 -10.16 14.19 0.71
CA LEU A 122 -11.34 13.83 1.52
C LEU A 122 -11.08 13.84 3.03
N ILE A 123 -9.97 13.23 3.49
CA ILE A 123 -9.59 13.24 4.91
C ILE A 123 -9.02 14.62 5.26
N VAL A 124 -8.13 15.12 4.41
CA VAL A 124 -7.28 16.27 4.73
C VAL A 124 -8.07 17.58 4.70
N GLN A 125 -9.13 17.70 3.90
CA GLN A 125 -9.99 18.89 3.90
C GLN A 125 -10.68 19.12 5.24
N ASP A 126 -11.14 18.04 5.90
CA ASP A 126 -11.86 18.14 7.17
C ASP A 126 -10.86 18.33 8.32
N LEU A 127 -9.70 17.67 8.27
CA LEU A 127 -8.59 17.94 9.18
C LEU A 127 -8.15 19.42 9.10
N ARG A 128 -7.93 19.92 7.87
CA ARG A 128 -7.57 21.31 7.59
C ARG A 128 -8.62 22.27 8.14
N LYS A 129 -9.90 21.99 7.88
CA LYS A 129 -11.02 22.79 8.37
C LYS A 129 -11.02 22.86 9.89
N ASN A 130 -10.86 21.73 10.59
CA ASN A 130 -10.88 21.70 12.06
C ASN A 130 -9.74 22.54 12.65
N PHE A 131 -8.51 22.38 12.15
CA PHE A 131 -7.38 23.20 12.58
C PHE A 131 -7.56 24.68 12.27
N GLN A 132 -8.00 25.03 11.05
CA GLN A 132 -8.21 26.43 10.66
C GLN A 132 -9.35 27.09 11.46
N GLN A 133 -10.38 26.33 11.83
CA GLN A 133 -11.46 26.83 12.68
C GLN A 133 -11.00 27.08 14.11
N LYS A 134 -10.16 26.21 14.68
CA LYS A 134 -9.65 26.37 16.05
C LYS A 134 -8.55 27.43 16.17
N TYR A 135 -7.54 27.37 15.31
CA TYR A 135 -6.31 28.16 15.44
C TYR A 135 -6.22 29.34 14.47
N GLY A 136 -7.25 29.54 13.65
CA GLY A 136 -7.20 30.47 12.52
C GLY A 136 -6.41 29.90 11.34
N GLY A 137 -6.38 30.67 10.25
CA GLY A 137 -5.85 30.23 8.96
C GLY A 137 -6.94 30.10 7.91
N SER A 138 -6.53 30.08 6.65
CA SER A 138 -7.44 29.95 5.52
C SER A 138 -6.71 29.50 4.26
N GLY A 139 -7.49 29.05 3.28
CA GLY A 139 -6.99 28.51 2.03
C GLY A 139 -6.81 26.99 2.07
N VAL A 140 -6.43 26.44 0.93
CA VAL A 140 -6.29 24.99 0.73
C VAL A 140 -4.84 24.50 0.84
N GLY A 141 -3.91 25.41 1.12
CA GLY A 141 -2.48 25.11 1.16
C GLY A 141 -1.87 24.95 -0.23
N PHE A 142 -0.91 24.05 -0.36
CA PHE A 142 -0.19 23.76 -1.60
C PHE A 142 -1.01 22.87 -2.55
N VAL A 143 -1.10 23.25 -3.82
CA VAL A 143 -1.81 22.52 -4.87
C VAL A 143 -0.88 22.34 -6.08
N GLY A 144 -0.68 21.07 -6.48
CA GLY A 144 0.06 20.72 -7.70
C GLY A 144 -0.67 21.13 -8.97
N ILE A 145 0.01 21.06 -10.12
CA ILE A 145 -0.55 21.54 -11.39
C ILE A 145 -1.60 20.59 -11.96
N THR A 146 -1.30 19.29 -12.01
CA THR A 146 -2.23 18.24 -12.43
C THR A 146 -2.57 17.33 -11.26
N SER A 147 -3.77 16.76 -11.25
CA SER A 147 -4.19 15.81 -10.21
C SER A 147 -5.18 14.82 -10.80
N GLU A 148 -4.92 13.52 -10.65
CA GLU A 148 -5.84 12.45 -11.08
C GLU A 148 -7.22 12.56 -10.42
N SER A 149 -7.25 13.16 -9.23
CA SER A 149 -8.43 13.34 -8.41
C SER A 149 -8.87 14.79 -8.32
N ALA A 150 -8.51 15.61 -9.31
CA ALA A 150 -8.93 17.01 -9.36
C ALA A 150 -10.46 17.16 -9.27
N ASN A 151 -11.22 16.24 -9.89
CA ASN A 151 -12.68 16.26 -9.92
C ASN A 151 -13.35 15.84 -8.61
N SER A 152 -12.64 15.16 -7.70
CA SER A 152 -13.20 14.71 -6.42
C SER A 152 -12.88 15.67 -5.26
N ARG A 153 -12.07 16.71 -5.47
CA ARG A 153 -11.73 17.70 -4.45
C ARG A 153 -12.93 18.58 -4.11
N GLY A 154 -13.34 18.57 -2.84
CA GLY A 154 -14.36 19.47 -2.30
C GLY A 154 -13.80 20.83 -1.84
N SER A 155 -12.51 20.89 -1.55
CA SER A 155 -11.82 22.08 -1.03
C SER A 155 -11.53 23.15 -2.08
N ILE A 156 -11.33 22.75 -3.34
CA ILE A 156 -10.99 23.64 -4.46
C ILE A 156 -11.47 23.03 -5.77
N THR A 157 -12.00 23.87 -6.68
CA THR A 157 -12.19 23.46 -8.07
C THR A 157 -10.84 23.50 -8.78
N HIS A 158 -10.43 22.37 -9.33
CA HIS A 158 -9.13 22.21 -10.00
C HIS A 158 -9.33 21.74 -11.45
N LYS A 159 -8.95 22.58 -12.41
CA LYS A 159 -8.96 22.27 -13.85
C LYS A 159 -7.61 22.63 -14.47
N TYR A 160 -7.24 21.96 -15.54
CA TYR A 160 -5.99 22.21 -16.26
C TYR A 160 -6.11 21.72 -17.70
N SER A 161 -5.21 22.19 -18.57
CA SER A 161 -5.14 21.75 -19.97
C SER A 161 -4.49 20.37 -20.12
N ASN A 162 -4.79 19.64 -21.20
CA ASN A 162 -4.30 18.26 -21.37
C ASN A 162 -2.83 18.15 -21.83
N ASN A 163 -2.16 19.27 -22.07
CA ASN A 163 -0.78 19.36 -22.57
C ASN A 163 0.27 19.56 -21.45
N TRP A 164 -0.06 19.25 -20.20
CA TRP A 164 0.96 19.12 -19.15
C TRP A 164 1.70 17.79 -19.27
N LYS A 165 3.03 17.83 -19.20
CA LYS A 165 3.85 16.63 -18.97
C LYS A 165 4.21 16.55 -17.48
N THR A 166 3.72 15.52 -16.82
CA THR A 166 3.94 15.28 -15.38
C THR A 166 4.94 14.14 -15.17
N GLN A 167 5.95 14.37 -14.33
CA GLN A 167 6.78 13.31 -13.74
C GLN A 167 6.50 13.26 -12.23
N SER A 168 6.37 12.05 -11.69
CA SER A 168 6.12 11.78 -10.27
C SER A 168 7.21 10.84 -9.72
N TYR A 169 7.51 10.91 -8.43
CA TYR A 169 8.38 9.94 -7.78
C TYR A 169 7.86 8.50 -7.90
N LEU A 170 6.57 8.31 -8.22
CA LEU A 170 5.98 6.99 -8.39
C LEU A 170 6.35 6.35 -9.73
N ASN A 171 6.44 7.15 -10.78
CA ASN A 171 6.62 6.66 -12.15
C ASN A 171 8.01 6.92 -12.71
N VAL A 172 8.83 7.75 -12.06
CA VAL A 172 10.16 8.13 -12.54
C VAL A 172 11.17 8.15 -11.40
N LYS A 173 12.16 7.23 -11.44
CA LYS A 173 13.27 7.20 -10.46
C LYS A 173 14.33 8.28 -10.70
N ARG A 174 14.50 8.69 -11.96
CA ARG A 174 15.50 9.67 -12.41
C ARG A 174 14.78 10.76 -13.21
N PRO A 175 14.19 11.77 -12.53
CA PRO A 175 13.43 12.79 -13.22
C PRO A 175 14.36 13.77 -13.95
N LEU A 176 13.83 14.45 -14.97
CA LEU A 176 14.59 15.47 -15.72
C LEU A 176 14.97 16.65 -14.82
N LYS A 177 14.11 16.93 -13.86
CA LYS A 177 14.28 17.94 -12.82
C LYS A 177 13.80 17.38 -11.48
N PRO A 178 14.37 17.80 -10.35
CA PRO A 178 13.97 17.29 -9.04
C PRO A 178 12.47 17.51 -8.78
N PHE A 179 11.84 16.58 -8.06
CA PHE A 179 10.43 16.69 -7.68
C PHE A 179 10.19 17.83 -6.69
N GLY A 180 9.05 18.51 -6.84
CA GLY A 180 8.54 19.45 -5.84
C GLY A 180 8.11 18.75 -4.56
N VAL A 181 7.70 19.54 -3.56
CA VAL A 181 7.27 19.00 -2.25
C VAL A 181 6.09 18.02 -2.35
N ASN A 182 5.23 18.18 -3.36
CA ASN A 182 4.14 17.27 -3.66
C ASN A 182 4.58 15.97 -4.35
N GLY A 183 5.87 15.76 -4.56
CA GLY A 183 6.40 14.56 -5.22
C GLY A 183 6.35 14.57 -6.74
N GLN A 184 6.02 15.72 -7.33
CA GLN A 184 5.80 15.83 -8.77
C GLN A 184 6.54 17.03 -9.34
N VAL A 185 6.79 16.99 -10.64
CA VAL A 185 7.29 18.12 -11.43
C VAL A 185 6.54 18.16 -12.76
N PHE A 186 6.17 19.37 -13.18
CA PHE A 186 5.31 19.61 -14.32
C PHE A 186 6.02 20.45 -15.37
N PHE A 187 5.78 20.14 -16.65
CA PHE A 187 6.32 20.86 -17.78
C PHE A 187 5.18 21.24 -18.73
N ALA A 188 5.13 22.52 -19.10
CA ALA A 188 4.11 23.02 -20.02
C ALA A 188 4.47 22.64 -21.45
N LYS A 189 3.90 21.55 -22.00
CA LYS A 189 4.28 21.10 -23.35
C LYS A 189 3.83 22.16 -24.36
N ASP A 190 4.79 22.91 -24.89
CA ASP A 190 4.55 23.98 -25.84
C ASP A 190 4.06 23.36 -27.15
N THR A 191 2.74 23.36 -27.31
CA THR A 191 2.03 22.92 -28.50
C THR A 191 1.21 24.09 -29.03
N ILE A 192 0.50 23.92 -30.15
CA ILE A 192 -0.40 24.95 -30.69
C ILE A 192 -1.47 25.37 -29.67
N GLN A 193 -1.80 24.51 -28.69
CA GLN A 193 -2.80 24.80 -27.67
C GLN A 193 -2.18 25.48 -26.45
N PRO A 194 -2.81 26.53 -25.88
CA PRO A 194 -2.33 27.16 -24.65
C PRO A 194 -2.23 26.16 -23.49
N THR A 195 -1.12 26.18 -22.75
CA THR A 195 -1.00 25.42 -21.50
C THR A 195 -1.51 26.27 -20.34
N TRP A 196 -2.45 25.75 -19.55
CA TRP A 196 -3.06 26.51 -18.45
C TRP A 196 -3.47 25.64 -17.26
N ILE A 197 -3.68 26.32 -16.14
CA ILE A 197 -4.32 25.81 -14.92
C ILE A 197 -5.40 26.79 -14.48
N HIS A 198 -6.51 26.28 -13.98
CA HIS A 198 -7.63 27.05 -13.44
C HIS A 198 -8.04 26.50 -12.08
N LEU A 199 -7.90 27.36 -11.07
CA LEU A 199 -8.12 27.07 -9.67
C LEU A 199 -9.17 28.04 -9.14
N LYS A 200 -10.23 27.51 -8.53
CA LYS A 200 -11.30 28.33 -7.93
C LYS A 200 -11.59 27.87 -6.52
N ALA A 201 -11.62 28.81 -5.58
CA ALA A 201 -11.84 28.54 -4.18
C ALA A 201 -13.12 27.75 -3.93
N GLY A 202 -13.11 26.92 -2.89
CA GLY A 202 -14.28 26.18 -2.44
C GLY A 202 -15.36 27.07 -1.83
N THR A 203 -16.30 26.43 -1.14
CA THR A 203 -17.44 27.12 -0.48
C THR A 203 -17.36 27.09 1.04
N SER A 204 -16.51 26.24 1.63
CA SER A 204 -16.29 26.19 3.09
C SER A 204 -15.76 27.51 3.62
N GLN A 205 -16.18 27.91 4.83
CA GLN A 205 -15.83 29.19 5.46
C GLN A 205 -14.32 29.46 5.48
N THR A 206 -13.48 28.44 5.74
CA THR A 206 -12.02 28.60 5.80
C THR A 206 -11.33 28.42 4.44
N MET A 207 -12.05 27.98 3.40
CA MET A 207 -11.52 27.66 2.06
C MET A 207 -12.31 28.37 0.94
N ASN A 208 -13.01 29.46 1.26
CA ASN A 208 -13.82 30.24 0.31
C ASN A 208 -13.01 31.28 -0.48
N THR A 209 -11.69 31.31 -0.25
CA THR A 209 -10.72 32.15 -0.96
C THR A 209 -9.43 31.39 -1.26
N LEU A 210 -8.65 31.92 -2.20
CA LEU A 210 -7.28 31.56 -2.54
C LEU A 210 -6.37 32.68 -2.01
N PRO A 211 -5.88 32.59 -0.76
CA PRO A 211 -5.11 33.67 -0.16
C PRO A 211 -3.69 33.73 -0.72
N SER A 212 -3.25 34.95 -1.04
CA SER A 212 -1.89 35.32 -1.50
C SER A 212 -1.23 34.28 -2.42
N PRO A 213 -1.81 33.95 -3.59
CA PRO A 213 -1.30 32.86 -4.43
C PRO A 213 0.15 33.06 -4.87
N VAL A 214 0.97 32.03 -4.68
CA VAL A 214 2.38 31.99 -5.10
C VAL A 214 2.63 30.79 -5.99
N LEU A 215 3.13 31.03 -7.20
CA LEU A 215 3.62 29.99 -8.12
C LEU A 215 5.06 29.62 -7.77
N TYR A 216 5.33 28.33 -7.56
CA TYR A 216 6.69 27.80 -7.40
C TYR A 216 7.17 27.07 -8.65
N TYR A 217 8.42 27.35 -9.03
CA TYR A 217 9.09 26.76 -10.20
C TYR A 217 10.61 26.67 -9.98
N GLY A 218 11.29 25.79 -10.70
CA GLY A 218 12.71 25.50 -10.50
C GLY A 218 13.62 25.99 -11.62
N LYS A 219 14.89 25.63 -11.48
CA LYS A 219 15.99 26.09 -12.34
C LYS A 219 15.90 25.59 -13.78
N SER A 220 16.10 26.49 -14.74
CA SER A 220 16.16 26.18 -16.18
C SER A 220 17.06 27.15 -16.93
N ASN A 221 17.57 26.71 -18.09
CA ASN A 221 18.31 27.58 -19.00
C ASN A 221 17.37 28.41 -19.90
N ASN A 222 16.07 28.07 -19.93
CA ASN A 222 15.09 28.83 -20.68
C ASN A 222 14.75 30.14 -19.96
N GLN A 223 15.15 31.26 -20.57
CA GLN A 223 14.93 32.61 -20.05
C GLN A 223 13.77 33.34 -20.76
N HIS A 224 12.97 32.64 -21.57
CA HIS A 224 11.88 33.22 -22.36
C HIS A 224 10.49 32.90 -21.80
N GLY A 225 10.38 31.92 -20.90
CA GLY A 225 9.11 31.52 -20.32
C GLY A 225 8.38 32.67 -19.62
N THR A 226 7.07 32.74 -19.83
CA THR A 226 6.18 33.70 -19.17
C THR A 226 4.95 33.01 -18.62
N VAL A 227 4.35 33.64 -17.63
CA VAL A 227 3.01 33.30 -17.12
C VAL A 227 2.10 34.50 -17.23
N SER A 228 0.81 34.26 -17.49
CA SER A 228 -0.19 35.32 -17.53
C SER A 228 -1.50 34.93 -16.87
N TRP A 229 -2.18 35.91 -16.26
CA TRP A 229 -3.47 35.73 -15.61
C TRP A 229 -4.29 37.01 -15.68
N VAL A 230 -5.60 36.90 -15.47
CA VAL A 230 -6.51 38.05 -15.44
C VAL A 230 -6.65 38.55 -14.00
N SER A 231 -6.52 39.86 -13.80
CA SER A 231 -6.78 40.54 -12.53
C SER A 231 -7.69 41.74 -12.78
N GLY A 232 -8.95 41.64 -12.36
CA GLY A 232 -9.97 42.64 -12.71
C GLY A 232 -10.26 42.62 -14.20
N LYS A 233 -9.97 43.72 -14.90
CA LYS A 233 -10.10 43.84 -16.36
C LYS A 233 -8.78 43.65 -17.12
N ASP A 234 -7.66 43.59 -16.39
CA ASP A 234 -6.33 43.59 -16.98
C ASP A 234 -5.77 42.17 -17.09
N THR A 235 -4.99 41.93 -18.14
CA THR A 235 -4.16 40.73 -18.26
C THR A 235 -2.76 41.04 -17.76
N ILE A 236 -2.36 40.43 -16.66
CA ILE A 236 -1.02 40.54 -16.10
C ILE A 236 -0.15 39.50 -16.78
N VAL A 237 1.02 39.91 -17.28
CA VAL A 237 2.06 39.03 -17.79
C VAL A 237 3.31 39.19 -16.92
N ARG A 238 3.93 38.07 -16.54
CA ARG A 238 5.19 38.03 -15.81
C ARG A 238 6.17 37.07 -16.47
N LYS A 239 7.41 37.51 -16.57
CA LYS A 239 8.53 36.69 -17.00
C LYS A 239 8.95 35.73 -15.89
N LEU A 240 9.19 34.46 -16.25
CA LEU A 240 9.82 33.48 -15.36
C LEU A 240 11.33 33.74 -15.35
N ASN A 241 11.91 33.84 -14.16
CA ASN A 241 13.36 33.96 -13.96
C ASN A 241 13.89 32.69 -13.28
N PRO A 242 14.19 31.60 -14.02
CA PRO A 242 14.44 30.28 -13.44
C PRO A 242 15.92 30.06 -13.09
N VAL A 243 16.47 30.90 -12.22
CA VAL A 243 17.91 30.89 -11.86
C VAL A 243 18.21 30.06 -10.61
N GLU A 244 17.32 30.13 -9.60
CA GLU A 244 17.46 29.40 -8.34
C GLU A 244 16.90 27.98 -8.45
N ASN A 245 17.31 27.11 -7.53
CA ASN A 245 16.73 25.76 -7.40
C ASN A 245 15.22 25.82 -7.11
N LEU A 246 14.78 26.83 -6.36
CA LEU A 246 13.38 27.17 -6.14
C LEU A 246 13.20 28.68 -6.31
N ASN A 247 12.29 29.04 -7.22
CA ASN A 247 11.88 30.40 -7.53
C ASN A 247 10.39 30.54 -7.24
N ALA A 248 9.95 31.77 -6.99
CA ALA A 248 8.56 32.07 -6.66
C ALA A 248 8.07 33.31 -7.43
N ILE A 249 6.85 33.25 -7.96
CA ILE A 249 6.11 34.42 -8.45
C ILE A 249 4.86 34.58 -7.61
N LYS A 250 4.74 35.74 -6.97
CA LYS A 250 3.50 36.14 -6.32
C LYS A 250 2.51 36.63 -7.39
N VAL A 251 1.33 36.03 -7.40
CA VAL A 251 0.25 36.35 -8.36
C VAL A 251 -0.61 37.50 -7.84
N SER A 252 -0.92 37.49 -6.54
CA SER A 252 -1.69 38.54 -5.87
C SER A 252 -1.23 38.69 -4.44
N ASP A 253 -1.25 39.92 -3.92
CA ASP A 253 -1.03 40.20 -2.49
C ASP A 253 -2.25 39.81 -1.63
N GLY A 254 -3.45 39.91 -2.21
CA GLY A 254 -4.72 39.67 -1.52
C GLY A 254 -5.35 38.31 -1.84
N ALA A 255 -6.44 38.03 -1.12
CA ALA A 255 -7.26 36.85 -1.36
C ALA A 255 -8.09 37.02 -2.65
N ILE A 256 -8.07 36.02 -3.52
CA ILE A 256 -8.90 35.97 -4.74
C ILE A 256 -9.81 34.74 -4.69
N ARG A 257 -10.83 34.69 -5.55
CA ARG A 257 -11.74 33.52 -5.62
C ARG A 257 -11.49 32.60 -6.80
N ASP A 258 -10.93 33.15 -7.87
CA ASP A 258 -10.80 32.48 -9.16
C ASP A 258 -9.45 32.86 -9.76
N LEU A 259 -8.65 31.87 -10.15
CA LEU A 259 -7.31 32.04 -10.68
C LEU A 259 -7.12 31.13 -11.89
N LYS A 260 -7.01 31.72 -13.08
CA LYS A 260 -6.57 31.03 -14.29
C LYS A 260 -5.21 31.58 -14.73
N VAL A 261 -4.21 30.71 -14.79
CA VAL A 261 -2.85 31.04 -15.20
C VAL A 261 -2.50 30.28 -16.48
N ASN A 262 -2.05 31.01 -17.50
CA ASN A 262 -1.52 30.46 -18.74
C ASN A 262 0.02 30.49 -18.70
N PHE A 263 0.64 29.50 -19.34
CA PHE A 263 2.09 29.33 -19.42
C PHE A 263 2.50 29.36 -20.89
N ASN A 264 3.43 30.24 -21.23
CA ASN A 264 3.92 30.41 -22.60
C ASN A 264 5.44 30.22 -22.62
N GLN A 265 5.97 29.49 -23.61
CA GLN A 265 7.40 29.24 -23.78
C GLN A 265 8.08 28.69 -22.51
N ALA A 266 7.38 27.87 -21.72
CA ALA A 266 7.83 27.39 -20.41
C ALA A 266 8.05 25.85 -20.35
N ASP A 267 8.17 25.21 -21.50
CA ASP A 267 8.29 23.76 -21.69
C ASP A 267 9.45 23.07 -20.96
N SER A 268 10.55 23.78 -20.80
CA SER A 268 11.77 23.32 -20.16
C SER A 268 11.94 23.88 -18.74
N ILE A 269 10.97 24.66 -18.25
CA ILE A 269 10.97 25.21 -16.89
C ILE A 269 10.18 24.26 -15.99
N PRO A 270 10.81 23.65 -14.96
CA PRO A 270 10.08 22.78 -14.04
C PRO A 270 9.12 23.61 -13.18
N ILE A 271 7.83 23.31 -13.27
CA ILE A 271 6.79 23.90 -12.43
C ILE A 271 6.46 22.95 -11.30
N TYR A 272 6.25 23.47 -10.09
CA TYR A 272 5.97 22.66 -8.89
C TYR A 272 4.52 22.77 -8.41
N GLY A 273 3.90 23.95 -8.52
CA GLY A 273 2.52 24.15 -8.07
C GLY A 273 2.28 25.55 -7.53
N PHE A 274 1.10 25.73 -6.94
CA PHE A 274 0.68 26.97 -6.29
C PHE A 274 0.52 26.76 -4.79
N ASP A 275 0.96 27.74 -4.02
CA ASP A 275 0.64 27.85 -2.59
C ASP A 275 -0.45 28.89 -2.37
N PHE A 276 -1.42 28.53 -1.54
CA PHE A 276 -2.55 29.37 -1.13
C PHE A 276 -2.56 29.51 0.39
N THR A 277 -1.44 29.96 0.94
CA THR A 277 -1.27 30.15 2.37
C THR A 277 -1.58 31.60 2.74
N SER A 278 -2.50 31.77 3.69
CA SER A 278 -2.74 33.08 4.30
C SER A 278 -1.49 33.63 4.97
N ARG A 279 -1.27 34.93 4.81
CA ARG A 279 -0.20 35.64 5.51
C ARG A 279 -0.50 35.86 7.00
N VAL A 280 -1.75 35.69 7.40
CA VAL A 280 -2.23 35.82 8.79
C VAL A 280 -1.80 34.61 9.62
N SER A 281 -1.78 34.77 10.94
CA SER A 281 -1.53 33.69 11.91
C SER A 281 -2.50 32.53 11.74
N GLY A 282 -2.04 31.31 12.06
CA GLY A 282 -2.90 30.12 12.11
C GLY A 282 -2.27 28.86 11.54
N VAL A 283 -3.11 27.87 11.24
CA VAL A 283 -2.69 26.54 10.77
C VAL A 283 -3.00 26.35 9.29
N GLN A 284 -2.04 25.74 8.59
CA GLN A 284 -2.16 25.29 7.21
C GLN A 284 -1.92 23.78 7.12
N VAL A 285 -2.65 23.11 6.22
CA VAL A 285 -2.52 21.67 6.01
C VAL A 285 -2.49 21.38 4.52
N ASP A 286 -1.37 20.88 4.03
CA ASP A 286 -1.20 20.51 2.63
C ASP A 286 -1.54 19.04 2.44
N ASN A 287 -2.19 18.71 1.33
CA ASN A 287 -2.46 17.32 0.96
C ASN A 287 -1.58 16.87 -0.20
N PHE A 288 -0.70 15.91 0.08
CA PHE A 288 0.19 15.26 -0.87
C PHE A 288 -0.18 13.78 -1.02
N SER A 289 -1.28 13.54 -1.73
CA SER A 289 -1.77 12.21 -2.05
C SER A 289 -1.21 11.71 -3.38
N SER A 290 -0.81 10.44 -3.43
CA SER A 290 -0.47 9.77 -4.70
C SER A 290 -0.96 8.32 -4.67
N ARG A 291 -1.81 7.94 -5.64
CA ARG A 291 -2.36 6.58 -5.74
C ARG A 291 -1.24 5.56 -5.97
N GLY A 292 -1.33 4.40 -5.33
CA GLY A 292 -0.30 3.36 -5.44
C GLY A 292 0.96 3.61 -4.60
N ASN A 293 1.02 4.72 -3.86
CA ASN A 293 2.20 5.07 -3.07
C ASN A 293 2.31 4.22 -1.79
N SER A 294 3.50 3.69 -1.52
CA SER A 294 3.84 2.94 -0.30
C SER A 294 4.47 3.81 0.80
N GLY A 295 4.88 5.04 0.45
CA GLY A 295 5.72 5.92 1.26
C GLY A 295 7.21 5.84 0.93
N LEU A 296 7.70 4.73 0.36
CA LEU A 296 9.11 4.59 -0.04
C LEU A 296 9.60 5.64 -1.06
N PRO A 297 8.80 6.04 -2.06
CA PRO A 297 9.17 7.06 -3.04
C PRO A 297 9.54 8.43 -2.47
N LEU A 298 9.18 8.71 -1.21
CA LEU A 298 9.64 9.92 -0.51
C LEU A 298 11.17 9.97 -0.37
N SER A 299 11.87 8.83 -0.45
CA SER A 299 13.34 8.79 -0.49
C SER A 299 13.94 9.42 -1.76
N LEU A 300 13.12 9.67 -2.79
CA LEU A 300 13.56 10.32 -4.03
C LEU A 300 13.47 11.84 -3.99
N LEU A 301 12.89 12.43 -2.94
CA LEU A 301 12.91 13.88 -2.74
C LEU A 301 14.35 14.36 -2.56
N GLN A 302 14.73 15.44 -3.22
CA GLN A 302 16.10 15.96 -3.11
C GLN A 302 16.22 16.92 -1.92
N PRO A 303 17.11 16.66 -0.93
CA PRO A 303 17.23 17.51 0.26
C PRO A 303 17.52 18.97 -0.08
N SER A 304 18.38 19.24 -1.06
CA SER A 304 18.72 20.61 -1.46
C SER A 304 17.52 21.43 -1.96
N LEU A 305 16.54 20.80 -2.62
CA LEU A 305 15.30 21.46 -3.04
C LEU A 305 14.30 21.51 -1.89
N MET A 306 14.15 20.42 -1.14
CA MET A 306 13.21 20.37 -0.01
C MET A 306 13.56 21.36 1.09
N ASN A 307 14.84 21.59 1.37
CA ASN A 307 15.28 22.62 2.30
C ASN A 307 14.90 24.04 1.84
N ARG A 308 14.85 24.29 0.52
CA ARG A 308 14.35 25.56 -0.03
C ARG A 308 12.84 25.66 0.17
N PHE A 309 12.09 24.59 -0.10
CA PHE A 309 10.67 24.55 0.25
C PHE A 309 10.44 24.72 1.75
N GLN A 310 11.26 24.12 2.61
CA GLN A 310 11.17 24.27 4.05
C GLN A 310 11.39 25.73 4.47
N LYS A 311 12.34 26.43 3.84
CA LYS A 311 12.56 27.85 4.09
C LYS A 311 11.37 28.72 3.70
N GLU A 312 10.71 28.41 2.58
CA GLU A 312 9.58 29.19 2.07
C GLU A 312 8.24 28.83 2.75
N LEU A 313 7.98 27.55 2.98
CA LEU A 313 6.69 27.02 3.44
C LEU A 313 6.67 26.72 4.95
N GLN A 314 7.83 26.50 5.58
CA GLN A 314 8.00 26.26 7.02
C GLN A 314 7.12 25.12 7.56
N TYR A 315 7.32 23.89 7.08
CA TYR A 315 6.61 22.74 7.64
C TYR A 315 7.06 22.47 9.08
N ASN A 316 6.09 22.24 9.96
CA ASN A 316 6.30 21.97 11.38
C ASN A 316 5.89 20.54 11.74
N LEU A 317 5.02 19.93 10.95
CA LEU A 317 4.61 18.53 11.08
C LEU A 317 4.55 17.86 9.71
N ILE A 318 5.20 16.70 9.59
CA ILE A 318 5.06 15.79 8.44
C ILE A 318 4.21 14.60 8.90
N VAL A 319 3.09 14.37 8.23
CA VAL A 319 2.24 13.20 8.47
C VAL A 319 2.49 12.16 7.39
N LEU A 320 2.73 10.91 7.80
CA LEU A 320 2.91 9.75 6.92
C LEU A 320 1.72 8.80 7.10
N HIS A 321 0.78 8.81 6.16
CA HIS A 321 -0.41 7.97 6.18
C HIS A 321 -0.42 7.02 4.98
N TYR A 322 0.17 5.85 5.18
CA TYR A 322 0.34 4.83 4.15
C TYR A 322 -0.12 3.47 4.65
N GLY A 323 -0.37 2.55 3.72
CA GLY A 323 -0.41 1.12 4.03
C GLY A 323 -1.28 0.32 3.08
N THR A 324 -2.28 0.93 2.46
CA THR A 324 -3.23 0.24 1.56
C THR A 324 -2.51 -0.46 0.41
N ASN A 325 -1.48 0.20 -0.15
CA ASN A 325 -0.66 -0.34 -1.25
C ASN A 325 0.51 -1.20 -0.78
N VAL A 326 0.70 -1.34 0.53
CA VAL A 326 1.74 -2.17 1.16
C VAL A 326 1.16 -3.52 1.61
N LEU A 327 -0.15 -3.57 1.86
CA LEU A 327 -0.86 -4.79 2.21
C LEU A 327 -0.69 -5.82 1.09
N ASN A 328 -0.04 -6.92 1.44
CA ASN A 328 0.18 -8.06 0.56
C ASN A 328 -0.55 -9.25 1.17
N TYR A 329 -1.54 -9.77 0.47
CA TYR A 329 -2.47 -10.75 1.02
C TYR A 329 -1.73 -11.98 1.56
N GLY A 330 -1.99 -12.34 2.81
CA GLY A 330 -1.33 -13.47 3.48
C GLY A 330 0.14 -13.22 3.90
N SER A 331 0.68 -12.01 3.71
CA SER A 331 2.03 -11.67 4.20
C SER A 331 2.01 -11.26 5.67
N TYR A 332 2.88 -11.90 6.46
CA TYR A 332 3.11 -11.57 7.86
C TYR A 332 4.47 -10.91 8.10
N ASN A 333 5.31 -10.78 7.07
CA ASN A 333 6.66 -10.24 7.20
C ASN A 333 6.78 -8.86 6.53
N TYR A 334 6.89 -7.86 7.38
CA TYR A 334 7.07 -6.45 7.02
C TYR A 334 8.41 -5.87 7.54
N GLY A 335 9.40 -6.74 7.79
CA GLY A 335 10.74 -6.32 8.22
C GLY A 335 11.43 -5.44 7.17
N TRP A 336 11.30 -5.79 5.88
CA TRP A 336 11.77 -4.94 4.77
C TRP A 336 11.13 -3.55 4.81
N TYR A 337 9.82 -3.47 5.05
CA TYR A 337 9.08 -2.21 5.04
C TYR A 337 9.51 -1.34 6.22
N THR A 338 9.65 -1.94 7.41
CA THR A 338 10.20 -1.29 8.60
C THR A 338 11.57 -0.67 8.29
N LYS A 339 12.49 -1.46 7.71
CA LYS A 339 13.85 -1.02 7.38
C LYS A 339 13.88 0.13 6.37
N GLN A 340 13.05 0.07 5.33
CA GLN A 340 13.04 1.09 4.28
C GLN A 340 12.33 2.37 4.75
N MET A 341 11.19 2.26 5.45
CA MET A 341 10.51 3.43 6.03
C MET A 341 11.36 4.12 7.10
N SER A 342 12.14 3.36 7.88
CA SER A 342 13.15 3.91 8.79
C SER A 342 14.14 4.84 8.07
N LYS A 343 14.58 4.49 6.85
CA LYS A 343 15.43 5.35 6.02
C LYS A 343 14.68 6.54 5.44
N VAL A 344 13.41 6.35 5.06
CA VAL A 344 12.55 7.45 4.58
C VAL A 344 12.39 8.51 5.67
N VAL A 345 12.14 8.11 6.92
CA VAL A 345 12.01 9.04 8.06
C VAL A 345 13.29 9.83 8.27
N GLU A 346 14.46 9.17 8.24
CA GLU A 346 15.75 9.86 8.34
C GLU A 346 16.01 10.81 7.16
N HIS A 347 15.66 10.38 5.95
CA HIS A 347 15.77 11.19 4.75
C HIS A 347 14.87 12.43 4.83
N LEU A 348 13.63 12.29 5.30
CA LEU A 348 12.71 13.40 5.49
C LEU A 348 13.21 14.39 6.54
N ARG A 349 13.89 13.95 7.60
CA ARG A 349 14.58 14.86 8.53
C ARG A 349 15.68 15.67 7.84
N SER A 350 16.38 15.10 6.86
CA SER A 350 17.33 15.88 6.05
C SER A 350 16.64 16.88 5.13
N CYS A 351 15.42 16.59 4.67
CA CYS A 351 14.60 17.45 3.82
C CYS A 351 13.92 18.59 4.61
N PHE A 352 13.48 18.30 5.83
CA PHE A 352 12.67 19.16 6.72
C PHE A 352 13.22 19.10 8.17
N PRO A 353 14.37 19.72 8.46
CA PRO A 353 15.12 19.51 9.71
C PRO A 353 14.41 19.90 11.01
N ASP A 354 13.39 20.76 10.95
CA ASP A 354 12.65 21.25 12.13
C ASP A 354 11.24 20.67 12.26
N ALA A 355 10.82 19.84 11.31
CA ALA A 355 9.48 19.28 11.30
C ALA A 355 9.40 18.02 12.17
N ALA A 356 8.44 18.00 13.10
CA ALA A 356 8.05 16.77 13.77
C ALA A 356 7.46 15.79 12.75
N ILE A 357 7.47 14.48 13.05
CA ILE A 357 6.91 13.45 12.17
C ILE A 357 5.87 12.65 12.92
N LEU A 358 4.69 12.50 12.32
CA LEU A 358 3.61 11.62 12.78
C LEU A 358 3.39 10.49 11.77
N VAL A 359 3.48 9.26 12.24
CA VAL A 359 3.13 8.06 11.48
C VAL A 359 1.69 7.69 11.80
N ILE A 360 0.85 7.57 10.77
CA ILE A 360 -0.50 7.05 10.89
C ILE A 360 -0.49 5.62 10.37
N SER A 361 -0.93 4.66 11.19
CA SER A 361 -1.01 3.27 10.78
C SER A 361 -1.96 3.08 9.61
N THR A 362 -1.83 1.96 8.90
CA THR A 362 -2.87 1.51 7.98
C THR A 362 -4.21 1.40 8.71
N ALA A 363 -5.29 1.73 8.02
CA ALA A 363 -6.65 1.49 8.48
C ALA A 363 -6.97 -0.01 8.46
N ASP A 364 -8.10 -0.39 9.07
CA ASP A 364 -8.66 -1.72 8.83
C ASP A 364 -9.04 -1.86 7.35
N LYS A 365 -8.82 -3.05 6.81
CA LYS A 365 -9.24 -3.47 5.47
C LYS A 365 -9.83 -4.86 5.65
N ALA A 366 -10.98 -5.14 5.04
CA ALA A 366 -11.54 -6.47 5.08
C ALA A 366 -11.38 -7.19 3.74
N THR A 367 -11.05 -8.46 3.81
CA THR A 367 -11.00 -9.37 2.66
C THR A 367 -11.96 -10.53 2.91
N LYS A 368 -12.46 -11.12 1.84
CA LYS A 368 -13.37 -12.27 1.91
C LYS A 368 -12.57 -13.53 2.15
N TYR A 369 -12.82 -14.19 3.29
CA TYR A 369 -12.31 -15.53 3.58
C TYR A 369 -13.50 -16.49 3.52
N GLU A 370 -13.41 -17.47 2.63
CA GLU A 370 -14.51 -18.36 2.29
C GLU A 370 -15.78 -17.57 1.88
N LEU A 371 -16.78 -17.49 2.77
CA LEU A 371 -18.04 -16.76 2.54
C LEU A 371 -18.21 -15.50 3.39
N HIS A 372 -17.23 -15.15 4.24
CA HIS A 372 -17.39 -14.11 5.25
C HIS A 372 -16.32 -13.03 5.07
N MET A 373 -16.72 -11.76 5.21
CA MET A 373 -15.75 -10.67 5.31
C MET A 373 -15.11 -10.71 6.70
N GLN A 374 -13.79 -10.52 6.76
CA GLN A 374 -13.07 -10.26 8.01
C GLN A 374 -11.85 -9.38 7.71
N THR A 375 -11.28 -8.74 8.74
CA THR A 375 -10.00 -8.03 8.64
C THR A 375 -8.97 -8.89 7.90
N ASP A 376 -8.34 -8.29 6.90
CA ASP A 376 -7.26 -8.90 6.14
C ASP A 376 -6.08 -9.23 7.07
N SER A 377 -5.58 -10.47 6.96
CA SER A 377 -4.55 -10.99 7.86
C SER A 377 -3.24 -10.19 7.81
N ALA A 378 -3.01 -9.41 6.75
CA ALA A 378 -1.84 -8.54 6.59
C ALA A 378 -1.94 -7.22 7.37
N VAL A 379 -3.13 -6.79 7.80
CA VAL A 379 -3.35 -5.50 8.49
C VAL A 379 -2.57 -5.43 9.80
N MET A 380 -2.76 -6.39 10.70
CA MET A 380 -2.10 -6.38 12.01
C MET A 380 -0.57 -6.48 11.92
N PRO A 381 0.02 -7.36 11.09
CA PRO A 381 1.46 -7.35 10.83
C PRO A 381 1.99 -6.00 10.34
N LEU A 382 1.26 -5.32 9.45
CA LEU A 382 1.67 -4.01 8.94
C LEU A 382 1.56 -2.92 10.00
N VAL A 383 0.49 -2.89 10.80
CA VAL A 383 0.34 -1.95 11.94
C VAL A 383 1.52 -2.10 12.91
N LYS A 384 1.92 -3.34 13.22
CA LYS A 384 3.08 -3.62 14.09
C LYS A 384 4.38 -3.12 13.46
N ALA A 385 4.60 -3.35 12.17
CA ALA A 385 5.78 -2.84 11.47
C ALA A 385 5.83 -1.31 11.44
N GLN A 386 4.68 -0.65 11.26
CA GLN A 386 4.58 0.80 11.29
C GLN A 386 4.90 1.40 12.66
N ARG A 387 4.36 0.76 13.71
CA ARG A 387 4.67 1.13 15.08
C ARG A 387 6.15 0.93 15.40
N LYS A 388 6.73 -0.17 14.95
CA LYS A 388 8.14 -0.48 15.18
C LYS A 388 9.07 0.59 14.63
N TYR A 389 8.93 1.00 13.37
CA TYR A 389 9.80 2.07 12.85
C TYR A 389 9.48 3.44 13.48
N ALA A 390 8.24 3.68 13.94
CA ALA A 390 7.90 4.89 14.66
C ALA A 390 8.64 4.98 16.01
N ILE A 391 8.74 3.85 16.73
CA ILE A 391 9.53 3.74 17.96
C ILE A 391 11.02 3.91 17.65
N GLU A 392 11.57 3.11 16.72
CA GLU A 392 13.00 3.14 16.35
C GLU A 392 13.46 4.51 15.86
N LYS A 393 12.55 5.31 15.30
CA LYS A 393 12.86 6.64 14.74
C LYS A 393 12.32 7.78 15.57
N HIS A 394 11.77 7.55 16.75
CA HIS A 394 11.31 8.62 17.65
C HIS A 394 10.32 9.56 16.94
N THR A 395 9.23 9.00 16.42
CA THR A 395 8.13 9.76 15.79
C THR A 395 6.85 9.61 16.59
N GLY A 396 5.89 10.52 16.40
CA GLY A 396 4.52 10.26 16.83
C GLY A 396 3.94 9.07 16.08
N PHE A 397 3.02 8.33 16.71
CA PHE A 397 2.33 7.19 16.12
C PHE A 397 0.83 7.25 16.44
N PHE A 398 -0.01 7.36 15.42
CA PHE A 398 -1.46 7.27 15.55
C PHE A 398 -1.96 5.94 14.98
N ASN A 399 -2.51 5.10 15.87
CA ASN A 399 -3.07 3.81 15.49
C ASN A 399 -4.49 3.97 14.94
N LEU A 400 -4.59 4.20 13.63
CA LEU A 400 -5.87 4.36 12.95
C LEU A 400 -6.71 3.08 13.01
N PHE A 401 -6.08 1.90 12.87
CA PHE A 401 -6.76 0.62 12.96
C PHE A 401 -7.53 0.46 14.28
N GLU A 402 -6.86 0.67 15.43
CA GLU A 402 -7.52 0.61 16.74
C GLU A 402 -8.56 1.73 16.91
N SER A 403 -8.26 2.95 16.44
CA SER A 403 -9.16 4.11 16.54
C SER A 403 -10.45 3.94 15.74
N MET A 404 -10.44 3.13 14.67
CA MET A 404 -11.64 2.78 13.91
C MET A 404 -12.55 1.78 14.63
N GLY A 405 -12.03 1.08 15.64
CA GLY A 405 -12.69 -0.04 16.33
C GLY A 405 -11.92 -1.37 16.27
N GLY A 406 -10.74 -1.39 15.63
CA GLY A 406 -9.89 -2.57 15.54
C GLY A 406 -10.41 -3.62 14.55
N LYS A 407 -10.33 -4.90 14.94
CA LYS A 407 -10.67 -6.02 14.05
C LYS A 407 -12.12 -5.93 13.60
N ASN A 408 -12.34 -6.09 12.29
CA ASN A 408 -13.61 -6.01 11.57
C ASN A 408 -14.26 -4.60 11.60
N ALA A 409 -13.54 -3.56 12.01
CA ALA A 409 -14.05 -2.20 12.00
C ALA A 409 -14.44 -1.75 10.58
N MET A 410 -13.68 -2.12 9.56
CA MET A 410 -14.00 -1.76 8.18
C MET A 410 -15.34 -2.36 7.73
N ILE A 411 -15.65 -3.60 8.13
CA ILE A 411 -16.95 -4.23 7.85
C ILE A 411 -18.07 -3.44 8.51
N SER A 412 -17.91 -3.13 9.80
CA SER A 412 -18.85 -2.29 10.53
C SER A 412 -19.05 -0.93 9.84
N TRP A 413 -17.98 -0.30 9.33
CA TRP A 413 -18.06 0.97 8.62
C TRP A 413 -18.74 0.86 7.25
N VAL A 414 -18.66 -0.28 6.58
CA VAL A 414 -19.35 -0.56 5.30
C VAL A 414 -20.83 -0.91 5.49
N GLU A 415 -21.17 -1.51 6.62
CA GLU A 415 -22.50 -2.05 6.91
C GLU A 415 -23.35 -1.15 7.80
N THR A 416 -22.75 -0.22 8.54
CA THR A 416 -23.50 0.76 9.34
C THR A 416 -24.35 1.67 8.46
N GLU A 417 -25.45 2.19 9.02
CA GLU A 417 -26.27 3.22 8.37
C GLU A 417 -26.23 4.53 9.17
N PRO A 418 -25.80 5.66 8.57
CA PRO A 418 -25.26 5.79 7.22
C PRO A 418 -23.84 5.22 7.10
N ALA A 419 -23.54 4.55 5.99
CA ALA A 419 -22.24 3.94 5.74
C ALA A 419 -21.09 4.97 5.77
N LYS A 420 -19.94 4.53 6.25
CA LYS A 420 -18.69 5.31 6.38
C LYS A 420 -17.60 4.84 5.41
N ALA A 421 -17.71 3.64 4.88
CA ALA A 421 -16.80 3.09 3.87
C ALA A 421 -17.52 2.60 2.62
N ASN A 422 -16.76 2.41 1.55
CA ASN A 422 -17.24 1.90 0.27
C ASN A 422 -17.39 0.37 0.30
N LYS A 423 -18.21 -0.19 -0.59
CA LYS A 423 -18.42 -1.65 -0.71
C LYS A 423 -17.19 -2.41 -1.23
N ASP A 424 -16.06 -1.74 -1.44
CA ASP A 424 -14.76 -2.35 -1.68
C ASP A 424 -14.03 -2.78 -0.38
N TYR A 425 -14.64 -2.49 0.77
CA TYR A 425 -14.12 -2.83 2.11
C TYR A 425 -12.66 -2.40 2.34
N THR A 426 -12.27 -1.31 1.69
CA THR A 426 -10.92 -0.75 1.76
C THR A 426 -10.96 0.77 1.88
N HIS A 427 -11.74 1.45 1.04
CA HIS A 427 -11.73 2.91 0.98
C HIS A 427 -12.88 3.53 1.76
N PHE A 428 -12.58 4.64 2.44
CA PHE A 428 -13.61 5.46 3.07
C PHE A 428 -14.47 6.16 2.03
N ASN A 429 -15.75 6.34 2.34
CA ASN A 429 -16.56 7.34 1.64
C ASN A 429 -16.38 8.71 2.31
N HIS A 430 -17.04 9.76 1.81
CA HIS A 430 -16.93 11.11 2.37
C HIS A 430 -17.17 11.18 3.90
N ARG A 431 -18.12 10.41 4.44
CA ARG A 431 -18.44 10.41 5.88
C ARG A 431 -17.34 9.75 6.70
N GLY A 432 -16.83 8.60 6.25
CA GLY A 432 -15.71 7.95 6.93
C GLY A 432 -14.44 8.78 6.85
N ALA A 433 -14.15 9.39 5.70
CA ALA A 433 -12.99 10.25 5.53
C ALA A 433 -13.04 11.47 6.47
N GLN A 434 -14.21 12.11 6.59
CA GLN A 434 -14.45 13.18 7.55
C GLN A 434 -14.24 12.69 8.99
N GLN A 435 -14.75 11.51 9.35
CA GLN A 435 -14.56 10.95 10.68
C GLN A 435 -13.08 10.66 10.97
N VAL A 436 -12.33 10.11 10.02
CA VAL A 436 -10.87 9.90 10.15
C VAL A 436 -10.15 11.24 10.31
N GLY A 437 -10.50 12.25 9.52
CA GLY A 437 -9.94 13.61 9.66
C GLY A 437 -10.18 14.18 11.06
N LYS A 438 -11.38 13.98 11.63
CA LYS A 438 -11.68 14.34 13.01
C LYS A 438 -10.89 13.53 14.04
N MET A 439 -10.75 12.21 13.86
CA MET A 439 -9.95 11.38 14.78
C MET A 439 -8.49 11.84 14.85
N VAL A 440 -7.89 12.16 13.70
CA VAL A 440 -6.51 12.67 13.64
C VAL A 440 -6.38 14.03 14.34
N PHE A 441 -7.36 14.92 14.12
CA PHE A 441 -7.42 16.21 14.82
C PHE A 441 -7.51 15.99 16.34
N ASP A 442 -8.51 15.25 16.82
CA ASP A 442 -8.72 15.00 18.24
C ASP A 442 -7.51 14.33 18.91
N TYR A 443 -6.80 13.44 18.18
CA TYR A 443 -5.56 12.82 18.65
C TYR A 443 -4.44 13.84 18.88
N LEU A 444 -4.24 14.76 17.93
CA LEU A 444 -3.23 15.82 18.04
C LEU A 444 -3.61 16.84 19.12
N GLU A 445 -4.90 17.18 19.22
CA GLU A 445 -5.41 18.07 20.28
C GLU A 445 -5.18 17.48 21.67
N LYS A 446 -5.43 16.18 21.84
CA LYS A 446 -5.12 15.50 23.10
C LYS A 446 -3.63 15.58 23.43
N GLY A 447 -2.76 15.33 22.45
CA GLY A 447 -1.32 15.46 22.65
C GLY A 447 -0.87 16.89 22.97
N PHE A 448 -1.57 17.89 22.44
CA PHE A 448 -1.33 19.30 22.75
C PHE A 448 -1.75 19.64 24.19
N GLU A 449 -2.86 19.12 24.70
CA GLU A 449 -3.24 19.26 26.11
C GLU A 449 -2.21 18.56 27.03
N ASP A 450 -1.83 17.31 26.72
CA ASP A 450 -0.78 16.57 27.45
C ASP A 450 0.57 17.35 27.44
N TYR A 451 0.86 18.08 26.36
CA TYR A 451 2.03 18.95 26.27
C TYR A 451 1.95 20.16 27.20
N LYS A 452 0.79 20.82 27.27
CA LYS A 452 0.59 21.98 28.16
C LYS A 452 0.77 21.59 29.62
N GLU A 453 0.18 20.47 30.04
CA GLU A 453 0.33 19.94 31.40
C GLU A 453 1.82 19.68 31.75
N ARG A 454 2.55 18.98 30.87
CA ARG A 454 4.00 18.74 31.06
C ARG A 454 4.81 20.04 31.08
N LYS A 455 4.44 21.03 30.27
CA LYS A 455 5.14 22.31 30.22
C LYS A 455 4.94 23.10 31.51
N GLU A 456 3.73 23.10 32.06
CA GLU A 456 3.42 23.73 33.35
C GLU A 456 4.17 23.06 34.51
N ASN A 457 4.33 21.74 34.47
CA ASN A 457 5.09 20.97 35.46
C ASN A 457 6.63 21.07 35.29
N GLY A 458 7.12 21.80 34.28
CA GLY A 458 8.55 21.96 34.01
C GLY A 458 9.24 20.74 33.40
N GLU A 459 8.47 19.77 32.89
CA GLU A 459 8.96 18.50 32.33
C GLU A 459 9.34 18.62 30.84
N VAL A 460 9.03 19.75 30.20
CA VAL A 460 9.42 20.04 28.81
C VAL A 460 10.75 20.78 28.78
N SER A 461 11.82 20.10 28.35
CA SER A 461 13.13 20.75 28.16
C SER A 461 13.09 21.76 26.99
N LYS A 462 13.71 22.94 27.16
CA LYS A 462 13.85 23.93 26.08
C LYS A 462 14.52 23.30 24.85
N PRO A 463 14.07 23.59 23.61
CA PRO A 463 14.65 23.00 22.41
C PRO A 463 16.15 23.37 22.31
N LYS A 464 17.04 22.38 22.41
CA LYS A 464 18.44 22.55 22.03
C LYS A 464 18.54 22.58 20.51
N PRO A 465 19.24 23.54 19.90
CA PRO A 465 19.52 23.51 18.47
C PRO A 465 20.34 22.25 18.15
N GLN A 466 19.83 21.39 17.26
CA GLN A 466 20.56 20.23 16.78
C GLN A 466 21.69 20.69 15.83
N THR A 467 22.80 21.17 16.39
CA THR A 467 24.07 21.23 15.68
C THR A 467 24.80 19.92 15.95
N LYS A 468 24.80 19.01 14.95
CA LYS A 468 25.71 17.88 14.96
C LYS A 468 27.11 18.40 14.62
N GLU A 469 27.98 18.49 15.62
CA GLU A 469 29.42 18.47 15.37
C GLU A 469 29.78 17.16 14.66
N VAL A 470 30.18 17.27 13.40
CA VAL A 470 30.82 16.19 12.67
C VAL A 470 32.24 16.07 13.23
N VAL A 471 32.43 15.19 14.21
CA VAL A 471 33.78 14.78 14.63
C VAL A 471 34.37 13.94 13.51
N VAL A 472 35.08 14.60 12.59
CA VAL A 472 36.01 13.95 11.67
C VAL A 472 37.15 13.41 12.52
N LYS A 473 37.14 12.11 12.81
CA LYS A 473 38.31 11.42 13.38
C LYS A 473 39.37 11.26 12.29
N THR A 474 40.25 12.24 12.19
CA THR A 474 41.54 12.07 11.51
C THR A 474 42.48 11.35 12.47
N SER A 475 42.81 10.11 12.17
CA SER A 475 43.83 9.34 12.88
C SER A 475 45.21 9.91 12.55
N ILE A 476 45.81 10.64 13.48
CA ILE A 476 47.25 10.88 13.49
C ILE A 476 47.80 10.17 14.72
N ALA A 477 48.69 9.20 14.47
CA ALA A 477 49.46 8.56 15.49
C ALA A 477 50.45 9.57 16.09
N ASN A 478 50.51 9.66 17.42
CA ASN A 478 51.79 9.79 18.09
C ASN A 478 51.71 9.34 19.56
N THR A 479 52.80 8.69 19.93
CA THR A 479 53.28 8.20 21.21
C THR A 479 53.33 9.29 22.29
N ASP A 480 52.90 8.99 23.51
CA ASP A 480 53.82 8.80 24.65
C ASP A 480 53.11 8.67 26.02
N ALA A 481 53.55 7.64 26.74
CA ALA A 481 53.81 7.50 28.17
C ALA A 481 52.96 8.19 29.28
N LYS A 482 52.49 7.29 30.17
CA LYS A 482 52.67 7.24 31.66
C LYS A 482 51.55 7.73 32.61
N THR A 483 51.31 6.81 33.57
CA THR A 483 50.86 6.95 34.98
C THR A 483 49.44 7.47 35.20
N GLY A 484 48.60 6.95 36.10
CA GLY A 484 48.70 5.99 37.21
C GLY A 484 47.45 6.19 38.11
N ASP A 485 47.10 5.19 38.92
CA ASP A 485 46.18 5.25 40.07
C ASP A 485 44.65 5.15 39.90
N SER A 486 44.19 3.88 39.92
CA SER A 486 43.48 3.19 41.02
C SER A 486 42.32 3.84 41.84
N VAL A 487 41.34 2.97 42.13
CA VAL A 487 40.36 2.94 43.26
C VAL A 487 39.09 3.80 43.06
N SER A 488 37.84 3.41 43.32
CA SER A 488 37.20 2.31 44.05
C SER A 488 35.76 2.10 43.55
N LYS A 489 35.29 0.85 43.59
CA LYS A 489 33.87 0.44 43.56
C LYS A 489 33.34 0.45 44.99
N THR A 490 32.14 0.98 45.21
CA THR A 490 31.22 0.40 46.22
C THR A 490 29.76 0.64 45.85
N SER A 491 29.07 -0.44 45.46
CA SER A 491 27.62 -0.53 45.33
C SER A 491 27.09 -1.22 46.59
N LYS A 492 26.20 -0.57 47.34
CA LYS A 492 25.45 -1.20 48.43
C LYS A 492 24.11 -1.70 47.91
N LYS A 493 23.89 -3.00 48.12
CA LYS A 493 22.65 -3.76 47.93
C LYS A 493 21.88 -3.75 49.26
N VAL A 494 20.58 -3.53 49.22
CA VAL A 494 19.66 -3.83 50.33
C VAL A 494 18.46 -4.58 49.76
N GLN A 495 18.13 -5.69 50.41
CA GLN A 495 17.05 -6.63 50.14
C GLN A 495 16.45 -7.01 51.51
N ALA A 496 15.11 -7.05 51.62
CA ALA A 496 14.32 -7.71 52.68
C ALA A 496 12.82 -7.49 52.33
N THR A 497 12.02 -8.50 51.92
CA THR A 497 11.21 -9.49 52.73
C THR A 497 10.04 -8.83 53.48
N ASP A 498 8.82 -9.37 53.66
CA ASP A 498 8.04 -10.57 53.27
C ASP A 498 6.62 -10.42 53.91
N THR A 499 5.68 -11.34 53.60
CA THR A 499 4.42 -11.75 54.28
C THR A 499 3.13 -10.94 54.02
N SER A 500 1.90 -11.50 53.92
CA SER A 500 1.33 -12.86 53.82
C SER A 500 -0.21 -12.79 53.55
N ARG A 501 -0.72 -13.76 52.77
CA ARG A 501 -2.06 -14.43 52.63
C ARG A 501 -3.33 -13.92 53.37
N VAL A 502 -4.49 -13.99 52.66
CA VAL A 502 -5.74 -14.71 53.07
C VAL A 502 -6.50 -15.25 51.83
N LYS A 503 -7.07 -16.46 51.93
CA LYS A 503 -7.99 -17.14 50.98
C LYS A 503 -9.45 -17.00 51.44
N THR A 504 -10.40 -16.91 50.50
CA THR A 504 -11.78 -17.42 50.68
C THR A 504 -12.29 -18.05 49.39
N VAL A 505 -12.92 -19.22 49.53
CA VAL A 505 -13.54 -20.08 48.50
C VAL A 505 -15.05 -19.84 48.50
N VAL A 506 -15.69 -19.78 47.33
CA VAL A 506 -17.12 -20.10 47.16
C VAL A 506 -17.29 -20.93 45.87
N VAL A 507 -17.99 -22.05 46.00
CA VAL A 507 -18.40 -23.01 44.98
C VAL A 507 -19.87 -22.75 44.63
N THR A 508 -20.24 -22.79 43.35
CA THR A 508 -21.56 -23.32 42.91
C THR A 508 -21.52 -23.78 41.43
N GLU A 509 -21.63 -25.10 41.29
CA GLU A 509 -22.39 -25.93 40.35
C GLU A 509 -22.54 -25.66 38.83
N THR A 510 -22.30 -26.78 38.13
CA THR A 510 -22.41 -27.16 36.72
C THR A 510 -23.83 -27.37 36.19
N LYS A 511 -24.01 -27.22 34.86
CA LYS A 511 -24.91 -28.07 34.04
C LYS A 511 -24.19 -28.67 32.84
N LYS A 512 -24.13 -30.02 32.83
CA LYS A 512 -23.66 -30.90 31.74
C LYS A 512 -24.69 -30.97 30.61
N LYS A 513 -24.22 -31.01 29.35
CA LYS A 513 -24.96 -31.54 28.20
C LYS A 513 -24.34 -32.89 27.81
N GLU A 514 -25.21 -33.88 27.61
CA GLU A 514 -24.91 -35.27 27.28
C GLU A 514 -24.07 -35.42 26.00
N VAL A 515 -23.07 -36.29 26.08
CA VAL A 515 -22.35 -36.84 24.92
C VAL A 515 -22.77 -38.29 24.79
N VAL A 516 -23.43 -38.62 23.68
CA VAL A 516 -23.70 -39.97 23.23
C VAL A 516 -22.36 -40.65 22.96
N LYS A 517 -22.02 -41.67 23.75
CA LYS A 517 -20.88 -42.56 23.52
C LYS A 517 -21.25 -43.51 22.38
N THR A 518 -20.56 -43.40 21.25
CA THR A 518 -20.48 -44.47 20.26
C THR A 518 -19.06 -45.04 20.27
N THR A 519 -18.98 -46.34 20.49
CA THR A 519 -17.82 -47.14 20.82
C THR A 519 -16.76 -47.13 19.72
N ALA A 520 -15.48 -47.02 20.10
CA ALA A 520 -14.34 -47.16 19.19
C ALA A 520 -14.29 -48.59 18.62
N VAL A 521 -14.38 -48.71 17.29
CA VAL A 521 -14.22 -49.99 16.59
C VAL A 521 -12.73 -50.21 16.34
N GLN A 522 -12.18 -51.33 16.83
CA GLN A 522 -10.83 -51.78 16.54
C GLN A 522 -10.80 -52.46 15.15
N PRO A 523 -9.73 -52.26 14.34
CA PRO A 523 -9.65 -52.74 12.97
C PRO A 523 -9.54 -54.27 12.90
N ILE A 524 -10.23 -54.86 11.92
CA ILE A 524 -10.11 -56.28 11.56
C ILE A 524 -9.07 -56.41 10.43
N SER A 525 -8.05 -57.24 10.65
CA SER A 525 -7.11 -57.84 9.67
C SER A 525 -5.85 -57.05 9.18
N SER A 526 -4.69 -57.55 9.65
CA SER A 526 -3.40 -57.92 9.01
C SER A 526 -2.99 -57.55 7.56
N GLY A 527 -3.20 -56.31 7.08
CA GLY A 527 -2.63 -55.83 5.80
C GLY A 527 -1.48 -54.81 5.95
N THR A 528 -0.67 -54.58 4.91
CA THR A 528 0.30 -53.46 4.86
C THR A 528 -0.44 -52.14 4.56
N GLY A 529 -0.48 -51.24 5.54
CA GLY A 529 -1.17 -49.94 5.48
C GLY A 529 -0.65 -48.99 6.56
N ILE A 530 -1.25 -47.81 6.68
CA ILE A 530 -0.88 -46.81 7.71
C ILE A 530 -2.06 -46.48 8.62
N ARG A 531 -1.75 -46.20 9.89
CA ARG A 531 -2.72 -45.65 10.85
C ARG A 531 -2.73 -44.12 10.72
N TYR A 532 -3.89 -43.54 10.45
CA TYR A 532 -4.09 -42.12 10.22
C TYR A 532 -5.11 -41.56 11.22
N THR A 533 -4.81 -40.39 11.79
CA THR A 533 -5.76 -39.67 12.66
C THR A 533 -6.42 -38.57 11.84
N VAL A 534 -7.75 -38.64 11.72
CA VAL A 534 -8.57 -37.71 10.95
C VAL A 534 -8.46 -36.32 11.59
N VAL A 535 -8.18 -35.30 10.79
CA VAL A 535 -8.15 -33.91 11.22
C VAL A 535 -9.35 -33.14 10.67
N GLU A 536 -9.56 -31.92 11.16
CA GLU A 536 -10.67 -31.07 10.73
C GLU A 536 -10.59 -30.76 9.22
N GLY A 537 -11.68 -31.03 8.50
CA GLY A 537 -11.75 -30.87 7.03
C GLY A 537 -11.38 -32.10 6.20
N ASP A 538 -10.98 -33.22 6.83
CA ASP A 538 -10.74 -34.47 6.10
C ASP A 538 -12.04 -35.09 5.57
N THR A 539 -11.98 -35.64 4.34
CA THR A 539 -13.06 -36.42 3.73
C THR A 539 -12.50 -37.70 3.11
N TYR A 540 -13.32 -38.74 2.92
CA TYR A 540 -12.87 -39.98 2.26
C TYR A 540 -12.30 -39.72 0.85
N THR A 541 -12.89 -38.77 0.12
CA THR A 541 -12.41 -38.36 -1.21
C THR A 541 -10.98 -37.81 -1.17
N LEU A 542 -10.69 -36.96 -0.19
CA LEU A 542 -9.35 -36.39 0.00
C LEU A 542 -8.33 -37.46 0.42
N LEU A 543 -8.72 -38.39 1.29
CA LEU A 543 -7.83 -39.48 1.71
C LEU A 543 -7.58 -40.49 0.59
N SER A 544 -8.61 -40.81 -0.20
CA SER A 544 -8.51 -41.69 -1.36
C SER A 544 -7.51 -41.16 -2.39
N GLN A 545 -7.63 -39.88 -2.74
CA GLN A 545 -6.71 -39.21 -3.65
C GLN A 545 -5.30 -39.08 -3.08
N ARG A 546 -5.18 -38.78 -1.77
CA ARG A 546 -3.89 -38.60 -1.08
C ARG A 546 -3.07 -39.89 -1.03
N TYR A 547 -3.72 -41.03 -0.84
CA TYR A 547 -3.04 -42.32 -0.64
C TYR A 547 -3.16 -43.29 -1.82
N GLY A 548 -3.90 -42.91 -2.87
CA GLY A 548 -4.05 -43.71 -4.09
C GLY A 548 -4.86 -44.99 -3.87
N VAL A 549 -5.89 -44.93 -3.02
CA VAL A 549 -6.66 -46.07 -2.51
C VAL A 549 -8.13 -45.71 -2.59
N SER A 550 -8.99 -46.57 -3.10
CA SER A 550 -10.39 -46.19 -3.29
C SER A 550 -11.11 -45.89 -1.97
N ILE A 551 -12.14 -45.04 -2.03
CA ILE A 551 -12.98 -44.69 -0.87
C ILE A 551 -13.57 -45.96 -0.23
N GLU A 552 -14.02 -46.91 -1.06
CA GLU A 552 -14.59 -48.18 -0.61
C GLU A 552 -13.56 -49.07 0.09
N GLU A 553 -12.30 -49.09 -0.35
CA GLU A 553 -11.23 -49.82 0.33
C GLU A 553 -10.91 -49.22 1.71
N ILE A 554 -10.94 -47.89 1.84
CA ILE A 554 -10.75 -47.21 3.13
C ILE A 554 -11.93 -47.52 4.07
N LYS A 555 -13.18 -47.41 3.58
CA LYS A 555 -14.38 -47.71 4.39
C LYS A 555 -14.40 -49.16 4.86
N LYS A 556 -14.14 -50.11 3.95
CA LYS A 556 -14.10 -51.55 4.23
C LYS A 556 -13.01 -51.92 5.23
N ALA A 557 -11.82 -51.32 5.13
CA ALA A 557 -10.71 -51.56 6.06
C ALA A 557 -10.98 -51.09 7.50
N ASN A 558 -12.00 -50.25 7.70
CA ASN A 558 -12.35 -49.65 9.00
C ASN A 558 -13.75 -50.04 9.50
N GLY A 559 -14.49 -50.89 8.77
CA GLY A 559 -15.87 -51.26 9.11
C GLY A 559 -16.84 -50.06 9.10
N LEU A 560 -16.59 -49.06 8.25
CA LEU A 560 -17.37 -47.83 8.18
C LEU A 560 -18.43 -47.94 7.07
N HIS A 561 -19.67 -47.54 7.38
CA HIS A 561 -20.82 -47.68 6.48
C HIS A 561 -21.46 -46.33 6.06
N GLY A 562 -20.86 -45.19 6.42
CA GLY A 562 -21.39 -43.85 6.11
C GLY A 562 -20.35 -42.89 5.50
N ASP A 563 -20.80 -41.75 4.98
CA ASP A 563 -19.95 -40.75 4.30
C ASP A 563 -19.31 -39.74 5.24
N ALA A 564 -19.72 -39.73 6.51
CA ALA A 564 -19.14 -38.87 7.53
C ALA A 564 -17.79 -39.42 8.00
N LEU A 565 -16.80 -38.52 8.06
CA LEU A 565 -15.48 -38.79 8.60
C LEU A 565 -15.20 -37.75 9.69
N HIS A 566 -15.10 -38.18 10.95
CA HIS A 566 -15.06 -37.27 12.10
C HIS A 566 -13.65 -37.02 12.58
N LYS A 567 -13.38 -35.78 12.98
CA LYS A 567 -12.13 -35.34 13.59
C LYS A 567 -11.72 -36.26 14.75
N ASP A 568 -10.42 -36.52 14.85
CA ASP A 568 -9.71 -37.36 15.81
C ASP A 568 -9.96 -38.87 15.70
N TRP A 569 -10.76 -39.32 14.73
CA TRP A 569 -10.88 -40.75 14.43
C TRP A 569 -9.53 -41.33 13.98
N LYS A 570 -9.16 -42.49 14.52
CA LYS A 570 -7.97 -43.23 14.09
C LYS A 570 -8.40 -44.33 13.13
N ILE A 571 -8.12 -44.14 11.85
CA ILE A 571 -8.50 -45.05 10.77
C ILE A 571 -7.26 -45.72 10.15
N TRP A 572 -7.48 -46.82 9.47
CA TRP A 572 -6.51 -47.60 8.72
C TRP A 572 -6.64 -47.33 7.23
N ILE A 573 -5.53 -46.95 6.58
CA ILE A 573 -5.50 -46.70 5.13
C ILE A 573 -4.66 -47.81 4.49
N PRO A 574 -5.26 -48.75 3.74
CA PRO A 574 -4.53 -49.84 3.11
C PRO A 574 -3.68 -49.32 1.94
N ARG A 575 -2.60 -50.00 1.55
CA ARG A 575 -1.75 -49.58 0.42
C ARG A 575 -2.18 -50.29 -0.88
N ALA A 576 -2.44 -49.55 -1.96
CA ALA A 576 -2.77 -50.10 -3.27
C ALA A 576 -1.57 -50.80 -3.94
N LYS A 577 -1.82 -51.89 -4.68
CA LYS A 577 -0.85 -52.60 -5.53
C LYS A 577 -0.47 -51.75 -6.75
N LYS A 578 0.81 -51.88 -7.17
CA LYS A 578 1.48 -51.13 -8.24
C LYS A 578 0.65 -51.01 -9.53
N VAL A 579 0.36 -49.77 -9.93
CA VAL A 579 0.05 -49.38 -11.30
C VAL A 579 1.22 -48.55 -11.82
N ASN A 580 1.78 -48.94 -12.96
CA ASN A 580 2.86 -48.22 -13.64
C ASN A 580 2.37 -46.82 -14.04
N THR A 581 2.80 -45.80 -13.29
CA THR A 581 2.66 -44.39 -13.64
C THR A 581 4.07 -43.80 -13.81
N PRO A 582 4.30 -42.93 -14.80
CA PRO A 582 5.60 -42.31 -15.00
C PRO A 582 5.96 -41.48 -13.76
N VAL A 583 7.15 -41.71 -13.22
CA VAL A 583 7.68 -40.95 -12.08
C VAL A 583 7.96 -39.53 -12.57
N LEU A 584 7.17 -38.56 -12.11
CA LEU A 584 7.41 -37.14 -12.37
C LEU A 584 8.61 -36.70 -11.53
N GLU A 585 9.76 -36.48 -12.18
CA GLU A 585 10.96 -35.92 -11.55
C GLU A 585 10.87 -34.38 -11.44
N GLY A 586 11.39 -33.81 -10.34
CA GLY A 586 11.48 -32.36 -10.12
C GLY A 586 11.19 -31.90 -8.69
N GLN A 587 11.55 -30.64 -8.36
CA GLN A 587 11.25 -30.03 -7.07
C GLN A 587 9.72 -29.89 -6.89
N ALA A 588 9.17 -30.41 -5.79
CA ALA A 588 7.75 -30.29 -5.52
C ALA A 588 7.41 -28.89 -4.95
N HIS A 589 6.45 -28.22 -5.58
CA HIS A 589 5.87 -26.97 -5.14
C HIS A 589 4.42 -27.20 -4.69
N ILE A 590 4.08 -26.79 -3.46
CA ILE A 590 2.71 -26.85 -2.95
C ILE A 590 2.08 -25.48 -3.17
N VAL A 591 1.01 -25.45 -3.98
CA VAL A 591 0.24 -24.24 -4.31
C VAL A 591 -0.30 -23.63 -3.02
N LYS A 592 0.09 -22.39 -2.76
CA LYS A 592 -0.36 -21.58 -1.62
C LYS A 592 -1.55 -20.71 -2.03
N GLU A 593 -2.22 -20.17 -1.02
CA GLU A 593 -3.33 -19.25 -1.23
C GLU A 593 -2.89 -18.03 -2.05
N GLY A 594 -3.67 -17.69 -3.09
CA GLY A 594 -3.38 -16.61 -4.04
C GLY A 594 -2.43 -16.97 -5.19
N GLU A 595 -1.85 -18.16 -5.21
CA GLU A 595 -0.97 -18.58 -6.31
C GLU A 595 -1.76 -19.09 -7.52
N THR A 596 -1.38 -18.61 -8.70
CA THR A 596 -1.85 -19.13 -10.00
C THR A 596 -0.74 -19.90 -10.69
N LEU A 597 -1.09 -20.77 -11.64
CA LEU A 597 -0.11 -21.51 -12.46
C LEU A 597 0.90 -20.56 -13.13
N HIS A 598 0.49 -19.33 -13.46
CA HIS A 598 1.34 -18.27 -13.99
C HIS A 598 2.32 -17.71 -12.96
N SER A 599 1.84 -17.39 -11.75
CA SER A 599 2.71 -16.89 -10.67
C SER A 599 3.74 -17.93 -10.23
N ILE A 600 3.36 -19.21 -10.24
CA ILE A 600 4.23 -20.34 -9.91
C ILE A 600 5.25 -20.54 -11.03
N ALA A 601 4.81 -20.54 -12.29
CA ALA A 601 5.71 -20.67 -13.43
C ALA A 601 6.77 -19.55 -13.47
N ARG A 602 6.37 -18.30 -13.19
CA ARG A 602 7.27 -17.15 -13.08
C ARG A 602 8.31 -17.34 -11.97
N ARG A 603 7.87 -17.80 -10.79
CA ARG A 603 8.76 -18.09 -9.65
C ARG A 603 9.86 -19.08 -10.00
N TYR A 604 9.54 -20.08 -10.81
CA TYR A 604 10.46 -21.16 -11.16
C TYR A 604 11.07 -21.00 -12.57
N ASN A 605 11.02 -19.80 -13.15
CA ASN A 605 11.58 -19.49 -14.47
C ASN A 605 11.15 -20.50 -15.57
N THR A 606 9.87 -20.90 -15.54
CA THR A 606 9.25 -21.78 -16.54
C THR A 606 7.98 -21.12 -17.09
N THR A 607 7.23 -21.82 -17.93
CA THR A 607 5.94 -21.32 -18.44
C THR A 607 4.77 -22.11 -17.85
N ALA A 608 3.62 -21.45 -17.70
CA ALA A 608 2.41 -22.11 -17.20
C ALA A 608 2.03 -23.32 -18.09
N GLY A 609 2.29 -23.25 -19.40
CA GLY A 609 2.07 -24.37 -20.32
C GLY A 609 3.00 -25.57 -20.08
N LYS A 610 4.30 -25.34 -19.83
CA LYS A 610 5.25 -26.41 -19.47
C LYS A 610 4.88 -27.03 -18.12
N LEU A 611 4.54 -26.18 -17.14
CA LEU A 611 4.15 -26.62 -15.81
C LEU A 611 2.84 -27.42 -15.83
N LYS A 612 1.86 -27.02 -16.65
CA LYS A 612 0.60 -27.74 -16.90
C LYS A 612 0.86 -29.15 -17.42
N ARG A 613 1.67 -29.29 -18.48
CA ARG A 613 1.96 -30.58 -19.12
C ARG A 613 2.78 -31.50 -18.23
N HIS A 614 3.82 -30.98 -17.58
CA HIS A 614 4.66 -31.77 -16.66
C HIS A 614 3.86 -32.35 -15.50
N ASN A 615 2.79 -31.66 -15.09
CA ASN A 615 1.91 -32.09 -14.01
C ASN A 615 0.61 -32.74 -14.48
N ASN A 616 0.49 -33.04 -15.79
CA ASN A 616 -0.71 -33.63 -16.40
C ASN A 616 -2.02 -32.92 -15.99
N LEU A 617 -2.02 -31.58 -15.95
CA LEU A 617 -3.22 -30.80 -15.58
C LEU A 617 -4.11 -30.58 -16.81
N ASP A 618 -5.43 -30.74 -16.66
CA ASP A 618 -6.39 -30.52 -17.74
C ASP A 618 -6.70 -29.03 -17.97
N SER A 619 -6.57 -28.18 -16.95
CA SER A 619 -6.79 -26.72 -17.01
C SER A 619 -5.59 -25.93 -16.45
N ARG A 620 -5.66 -24.59 -16.53
CA ARG A 620 -4.64 -23.69 -15.92
C ARG A 620 -4.99 -23.29 -14.48
N GLU A 621 -6.09 -23.81 -13.95
CA GLU A 621 -6.49 -23.57 -12.57
C GLU A 621 -5.65 -24.44 -11.62
N VAL A 622 -5.24 -23.84 -10.51
CA VAL A 622 -4.49 -24.53 -9.45
C VAL A 622 -5.20 -24.28 -8.13
N ARG A 623 -5.31 -25.31 -7.30
CA ARG A 623 -6.02 -25.24 -6.01
C ARG A 623 -5.03 -25.18 -4.87
N VAL A 624 -5.36 -24.44 -3.81
CA VAL A 624 -4.53 -24.38 -2.61
C VAL A 624 -4.30 -25.79 -2.06
N GLY A 625 -3.05 -26.11 -1.74
CA GLY A 625 -2.61 -27.43 -1.30
C GLY A 625 -2.29 -28.40 -2.44
N GLN A 626 -2.58 -28.06 -3.71
CA GLN A 626 -2.22 -28.88 -4.86
C GLN A 626 -0.70 -28.92 -5.01
N ARG A 627 -0.14 -30.13 -5.19
CA ARG A 627 1.29 -30.31 -5.43
C ARG A 627 1.58 -30.30 -6.93
N LEU A 628 2.49 -29.42 -7.35
CA LEU A 628 3.03 -29.33 -8.71
C LEU A 628 4.52 -29.65 -8.67
N TYR A 629 4.97 -30.59 -9.50
CA TYR A 629 6.36 -30.89 -9.76
C TYR A 629 6.92 -29.85 -10.73
N ILE A 630 8.02 -29.22 -10.32
CA ILE A 630 8.75 -28.24 -11.10
C ILE A 630 9.96 -28.96 -11.70
N MET A 631 10.03 -29.05 -13.02
CA MET A 631 11.23 -29.57 -13.69
C MET A 631 12.40 -28.61 -13.41
N GLU A 632 13.44 -29.09 -12.73
CA GLU A 632 14.68 -28.33 -12.55
C GLU A 632 15.37 -28.15 -13.90
N ILE A 633 15.62 -26.90 -14.29
CA ILE A 633 16.62 -26.63 -15.33
C ILE A 633 17.96 -26.72 -14.61
N LYS A 634 18.63 -27.87 -14.72
CA LYS A 634 20.03 -27.98 -14.32
C LYS A 634 20.85 -27.09 -15.26
N ASP A 635 21.37 -25.98 -14.74
CA ASP A 635 22.53 -25.31 -15.32
C ASP A 635 23.74 -26.22 -15.16
N THR A 636 23.90 -27.19 -16.07
CA THR A 636 25.16 -27.90 -16.23
C THR A 636 26.11 -27.00 -17.00
N THR A 637 26.95 -26.27 -16.28
CA THR A 637 28.24 -25.82 -16.81
C THR A 637 29.27 -26.95 -16.64
N SER A 638 29.89 -27.31 -17.78
CA SER A 638 31.17 -28.04 -17.94
C SER A 638 31.17 -29.56 -17.67
N ASN A 639 31.16 -30.42 -18.70
CA ASN A 639 32.29 -30.71 -19.61
C ASN A 639 31.98 -31.88 -20.59
N SER A 640 32.77 -31.92 -21.67
CA SER A 640 33.03 -32.98 -22.67
C SER A 640 32.03 -33.27 -23.81
N ASN A 641 32.42 -32.77 -25.00
CA ASN A 641 32.44 -33.39 -26.34
C ASN A 641 31.21 -34.18 -26.84
N ASP A 642 30.44 -33.60 -27.77
CA ASP A 642 30.52 -33.90 -29.23
C ASP A 642 29.24 -33.46 -29.99
N THR A 643 29.44 -32.96 -31.21
CA THR A 643 28.49 -32.69 -32.32
C THR A 643 27.43 -31.56 -32.25
N LYS A 644 27.62 -30.60 -33.18
CA LYS A 644 26.81 -29.43 -33.55
C LYS A 644 25.27 -29.60 -33.52
N SER A 645 24.60 -28.86 -32.64
CA SER A 645 23.32 -28.20 -32.94
C SER A 645 23.34 -26.79 -32.32
N LYS A 646 22.97 -25.76 -33.11
CA LYS A 646 22.90 -24.37 -32.62
C LYS A 646 21.81 -24.30 -31.53
N GLN A 647 22.20 -24.19 -30.26
CA GLN A 647 21.27 -23.89 -29.18
C GLN A 647 20.82 -22.43 -29.30
N GLU A 648 19.53 -22.23 -29.56
CA GLU A 648 18.88 -20.92 -29.68
C GLU A 648 18.64 -20.35 -28.28
N VAL A 649 19.32 -19.25 -27.94
CA VAL A 649 19.10 -18.52 -26.68
C VAL A 649 17.75 -17.81 -26.76
N THR A 650 16.88 -18.01 -25.77
CA THR A 650 15.53 -17.43 -25.72
C THR A 650 15.38 -16.53 -24.50
N ARG A 651 14.46 -15.55 -24.57
CA ARG A 651 14.15 -14.65 -23.47
C ARG A 651 12.65 -14.46 -23.31
N LEU A 652 12.21 -14.08 -22.11
CA LEU A 652 10.81 -13.76 -21.83
C LEU A 652 10.47 -12.37 -22.39
N TYR A 653 9.30 -12.26 -23.00
CA TYR A 653 8.74 -11.03 -23.55
C TYR A 653 7.24 -10.96 -23.19
N GLU A 654 6.84 -9.84 -22.61
CA GLU A 654 5.45 -9.54 -22.30
C GLU A 654 4.80 -8.86 -23.51
N VAL A 655 3.74 -9.48 -24.02
CA VAL A 655 2.95 -9.03 -25.18
C VAL A 655 2.28 -7.69 -24.82
N LYS A 656 2.58 -6.65 -25.60
CA LYS A 656 2.08 -5.29 -25.37
C LYS A 656 0.84 -5.01 -26.21
N GLU A 657 0.11 -3.94 -25.87
CA GLU A 657 -1.02 -3.47 -26.68
C GLU A 657 -0.58 -3.23 -28.14
N GLY A 658 -1.28 -3.86 -29.08
CA GLY A 658 -0.97 -3.82 -30.52
C GLY A 658 0.02 -4.89 -31.02
N ASP A 659 0.63 -5.69 -30.13
CA ASP A 659 1.48 -6.81 -30.54
C ASP A 659 0.62 -7.94 -31.16
N THR A 660 1.01 -8.38 -32.35
CA THR A 660 0.53 -9.60 -33.01
C THR A 660 1.67 -10.59 -33.21
N LEU A 661 1.38 -11.89 -33.35
CA LEU A 661 2.41 -12.90 -33.65
C LEU A 661 3.27 -12.51 -34.86
N THR A 662 2.65 -11.92 -35.90
CA THR A 662 3.34 -11.43 -37.09
C THR A 662 4.28 -10.26 -36.77
N SER A 663 3.83 -9.30 -35.95
CA SER A 663 4.67 -8.17 -35.53
C SER A 663 5.85 -8.62 -34.65
N LEU A 664 5.64 -9.61 -33.79
CA LEU A 664 6.66 -10.15 -32.90
C LEU A 664 7.66 -11.03 -33.64
N ALA A 665 7.19 -11.83 -34.60
CA ALA A 665 8.05 -12.61 -35.49
C ALA A 665 9.02 -11.70 -36.24
N ARG A 666 8.52 -10.58 -36.78
CA ARG A 666 9.34 -9.56 -37.44
C ARG A 666 10.30 -8.88 -36.45
N LYS A 667 9.81 -8.50 -35.27
CA LYS A 667 10.58 -7.80 -34.22
C LYS A 667 11.76 -8.61 -33.70
N PHE A 668 11.59 -9.93 -33.60
CA PHE A 668 12.61 -10.85 -33.08
C PHE A 668 13.26 -11.71 -34.16
N ASN A 669 13.17 -11.29 -35.43
CA ASN A 669 13.76 -11.95 -36.59
C ASN A 669 13.54 -13.49 -36.59
N THR A 670 12.29 -13.89 -36.43
CA THR A 670 11.86 -15.29 -36.39
C THR A 670 10.56 -15.46 -37.18
N THR A 671 9.97 -16.65 -37.19
CA THR A 671 8.69 -16.90 -37.89
C THR A 671 7.53 -17.01 -36.90
N VAL A 672 6.31 -16.71 -37.37
CA VAL A 672 5.08 -16.92 -36.57
C VAL A 672 4.97 -18.37 -36.12
N GLN A 673 5.27 -19.30 -37.03
CA GLN A 673 5.29 -20.74 -36.75
C GLN A 673 6.31 -21.07 -35.65
N ARG A 674 7.51 -20.48 -35.70
CA ARG A 674 8.53 -20.68 -34.67
C ARG A 674 8.12 -20.09 -33.32
N LEU A 675 7.47 -18.93 -33.29
CA LEU A 675 6.90 -18.37 -32.05
C LEU A 675 5.76 -19.23 -31.50
N LYS A 676 4.89 -19.77 -32.37
CA LYS A 676 3.85 -20.72 -31.98
C LYS A 676 4.45 -21.99 -31.41
N GLU A 677 5.50 -22.54 -32.01
CA GLU A 677 6.21 -23.74 -31.52
C GLU A 677 6.92 -23.48 -30.19
N LEU A 678 7.69 -22.39 -30.10
CA LEU A 678 8.47 -22.02 -28.92
C LEU A 678 7.57 -21.84 -27.68
N ASN A 679 6.33 -21.38 -27.91
CA ASN A 679 5.35 -21.08 -26.86
C ASN A 679 4.18 -22.05 -26.80
N ASN A 680 4.13 -23.01 -27.72
CA ASN A 680 3.04 -23.95 -27.94
C ASN A 680 1.65 -23.27 -28.00
N LEU A 681 1.53 -22.21 -28.82
CA LEU A 681 0.32 -21.40 -29.02
C LEU A 681 -0.61 -22.06 -30.06
N GLY A 682 -1.92 -21.98 -29.82
CA GLY A 682 -2.97 -22.45 -30.75
C GLY A 682 -3.33 -21.42 -31.81
N GLU A 683 -4.50 -21.60 -32.45
CA GLU A 683 -5.02 -20.69 -33.47
C GLU A 683 -5.49 -19.33 -32.90
N ASP A 684 -5.80 -19.28 -31.60
CA ASP A 684 -6.37 -18.11 -30.91
C ASP A 684 -5.37 -16.94 -30.67
N GLY A 685 -4.14 -17.04 -31.15
CA GLY A 685 -3.16 -15.94 -31.13
C GLY A 685 -2.48 -15.69 -29.77
N ILE A 686 -2.21 -14.41 -29.47
CA ILE A 686 -1.55 -13.94 -28.24
C ILE A 686 -2.41 -12.84 -27.59
N GLU A 687 -2.43 -12.80 -26.26
CA GLU A 687 -3.19 -11.83 -25.47
C GLU A 687 -2.27 -10.74 -24.88
N ILE A 688 -2.81 -9.54 -24.65
CA ILE A 688 -2.08 -8.46 -23.97
C ILE A 688 -1.67 -8.92 -22.57
N GLU A 689 -0.46 -8.54 -22.12
CA GLU A 689 0.18 -8.97 -20.86
C GLU A 689 0.56 -10.47 -20.81
N GLN A 690 0.29 -11.23 -21.87
CA GLN A 690 0.77 -12.61 -21.97
C GLN A 690 2.29 -12.62 -22.07
N VAL A 691 2.96 -13.39 -21.22
CA VAL A 691 4.42 -13.57 -21.30
C VAL A 691 4.73 -14.78 -22.18
N ILE A 692 5.47 -14.54 -23.26
CA ILE A 692 5.93 -15.54 -24.21
C ILE A 692 7.46 -15.56 -24.29
N LEU A 693 8.05 -16.69 -24.64
CA LEU A 693 9.44 -16.83 -25.04
C LEU A 693 9.63 -16.31 -26.47
N VAL A 694 10.65 -15.50 -26.67
CA VAL A 694 11.07 -15.02 -28.00
C VAL A 694 12.56 -15.29 -28.19
N PRO A 695 13.03 -15.49 -29.43
CA PRO A 695 14.45 -15.62 -29.71
C PRO A 695 15.25 -14.39 -29.28
N ASN A 696 16.41 -14.60 -28.68
CA ASN A 696 17.31 -13.53 -28.26
C ASN A 696 18.25 -13.17 -29.42
N VAL A 697 17.80 -12.29 -30.31
CA VAL A 697 18.65 -11.80 -31.41
C VAL A 697 19.36 -10.53 -30.94
N GLN A 698 20.64 -10.65 -30.60
CA GLN A 698 21.53 -9.48 -30.58
C GLN A 698 21.72 -9.06 -32.05
N LYS A 699 21.36 -7.80 -32.38
CA LYS A 699 21.87 -7.20 -33.61
C LYS A 699 23.36 -6.98 -33.41
N GLU A 700 24.19 -7.75 -34.10
CA GLU A 700 25.54 -7.32 -34.45
C GLU A 700 25.35 -6.09 -35.38
N GLU A 701 25.80 -4.93 -34.91
CA GLU A 701 26.07 -3.76 -35.77
C GLU A 701 27.50 -3.82 -36.29
#